data_AF-A0A661XBS3-F1
#
_entry.id   AF-A0A661XBS3-F1
#
_cell.length_a   1.000
_cell.length_b   1.000
_cell.length_c   1.000
_cell.angle_alpha   90.00
_cell.angle_beta   90.00
_cell.angle_gamma   90.00
#
_symmetry.space_group_name_H-M   'P 1'
#
loop_
_entity.id
_entity.type
_entity.pdbx_description
1 polymer ?
#
loop_
_entity_poly.entity_id
_entity_poly.type
_entity_poly.pdbx_seq_one_letter_code
_entity_poly.pdbx_strand_id
1 'polypeptide(L)'
;MKKLFFLLFIFSTILWAQDFDGIKIYINPGHGGHDPANDRYIPETGYWESEGNLTKGLYLYQLLQEHNARVWISRTQNRDADDLPLSQIDADANSHNVDYFHSIHSNAVNATANYPLVLFRGYDNDPVFPAAKQMGQVMWEQFQKMDKQWTYWAYQSQNVRGDWSFYNWGTSGLGVLRYLNMPGTLSEGSFHDYLPNSFRLMNLDYRRHEAIVLLRSFIKYYGLEPLPDGVVAGIVRSGSENVDYSYNYNSGLPNDKKKAIEHALVRLLPGNRTYITDYHKNGFFMFEHVEPGTYQVIMDAGSYAPDTVEVTVKENATSFANGFLNKVSDKAPQVYTTYPLDGDTSVITHSDIVLTFSQAMDQNSVEQAFSTAPSSHGFFSWDDRSEILTYSLFDTLARNKIYHIKIDTTAKNAIGRHLQSVVDFQFRTAKKHIAPVVTDYSPAGDSVRVQDYITVSFDFPMRKHPTEKAFVTEPALSGTFDWSADSSSFIFMPDSAMQRKTRYTVKILPGAQNAYGVSPDSIFQFSFQTRYYTNLVLLNSFPGKNATDISTRLQIFALFSNQPNKNKVRGYYQIVDSLGTILAVRSKEVFSKEGRGVLSFEPRSPLQPNSRYILRFLPGLTDVDNLVLQDTISIPFRTWAQDYGTGPVLDGFESISGWLDPNDDSMTRGTDETVTMVSRNSLRRISGSYSGMLTYKFISDSAGICRLRNEQRIKLPVNSGSEFGIWVYGDFSHNLFELWFDRDDTTNVVAFKDTLNWAGWKMIVVPLDSIDGNGSVYFQSVVIKQTPQGYHDGTLYLDDAQYDVRFTDIEPFVGTPIPERFELKQNFPNPFNPVTTIYYSIPKSVKVELVVFNILGQKVAEVVNTVQAAGKHEIRFDGRNLASGVYLYRLKAGHRVAVRKMVILK
;
A
#
# COMPACT_ATOMS: atom_id res chain seq x y z
N MET A 1 5.08 -30.40 -60.06
CA MET A 1 4.09 -31.24 -59.36
C MET A 1 3.72 -30.54 -58.07
N LYS A 2 2.48 -30.05 -57.98
CA LYS A 2 1.94 -29.34 -56.82
C LYS A 2 1.52 -30.37 -55.76
N LYS A 3 1.95 -30.24 -54.52
CA LYS A 3 1.23 -30.75 -53.35
C LYS A 3 1.03 -29.60 -52.37
N LEU A 4 -0.24 -29.19 -52.28
CA LEU A 4 -0.81 -28.27 -51.31
C LEU A 4 -0.56 -28.79 -49.89
N PHE A 5 -0.11 -27.91 -48.99
CA PHE A 5 -0.23 -28.09 -47.54
C PHE A 5 -1.29 -27.09 -47.04
N PHE A 6 -2.39 -27.63 -46.54
CA PHE A 6 -3.43 -27.03 -45.68
C PHE A 6 -3.56 -28.06 -44.54
N LEU A 7 -3.76 -27.78 -43.26
CA LEU A 7 -3.85 -26.59 -42.42
C LEU A 7 -3.85 -27.13 -40.96
N LEU A 8 -3.78 -26.23 -39.98
CA LEU A 8 -4.23 -26.38 -38.57
C LEU A 8 -3.42 -27.29 -37.61
N PHE A 9 -2.57 -26.65 -36.81
CA PHE A 9 -2.54 -26.91 -35.36
C PHE A 9 -2.78 -25.57 -34.65
N ILE A 10 -4.03 -25.34 -34.26
CA ILE A 10 -4.38 -24.40 -33.19
C ILE A 10 -3.96 -25.13 -31.91
N PHE A 11 -2.87 -24.71 -31.28
CA PHE A 11 -2.60 -25.10 -29.90
C PHE A 11 -3.61 -24.37 -29.01
N SER A 12 -4.72 -25.04 -28.71
CA SER A 12 -5.51 -24.70 -27.53
C SER A 12 -4.71 -25.16 -26.31
N THR A 13 -3.92 -24.29 -25.72
CA THR A 13 -3.53 -24.46 -24.32
C THR A 13 -4.78 -24.21 -23.49
N ILE A 14 -5.56 -25.27 -23.27
CA ILE A 14 -6.54 -25.29 -22.19
C ILE A 14 -5.67 -25.34 -20.93
N LEU A 15 -5.36 -24.16 -20.37
CA LEU A 15 -4.86 -24.04 -19.01
C LEU A 15 -5.98 -24.57 -18.12
N TRP A 16 -5.80 -25.79 -17.60
CA TRP A 16 -6.58 -26.24 -16.46
C TRP A 16 -6.10 -25.39 -15.28
N ALA A 17 -6.78 -24.26 -15.03
CA ALA A 17 -6.53 -23.49 -13.83
C ALA A 17 -6.85 -24.40 -12.64
N GLN A 18 -5.82 -24.74 -11.87
CA GLN A 18 -6.02 -25.32 -10.56
C GLN A 18 -6.81 -24.32 -9.73
N ASP A 19 -7.94 -24.75 -9.17
CA ASP A 19 -8.91 -23.83 -8.63
C ASP A 19 -8.87 -23.81 -7.10
N PHE A 20 -8.01 -22.95 -6.54
CA PHE A 20 -8.12 -22.57 -5.14
C PHE A 20 -9.20 -21.51 -4.90
N ASP A 21 -10.11 -21.26 -5.86
CA ASP A 21 -11.18 -20.27 -5.67
C ASP A 21 -11.97 -20.54 -4.39
N GLY A 22 -12.25 -19.46 -3.67
CA GLY A 22 -12.86 -19.48 -2.35
C GLY A 22 -11.95 -19.90 -1.19
N ILE A 23 -10.78 -20.51 -1.42
CA ILE A 23 -9.85 -20.93 -0.36
C ILE A 23 -9.02 -19.74 0.12
N LYS A 24 -9.04 -19.51 1.44
CA LYS A 24 -8.35 -18.41 2.13
C LYS A 24 -7.17 -18.93 2.94
N ILE A 25 -5.96 -18.47 2.63
CA ILE A 25 -4.74 -18.90 3.30
C ILE A 25 -4.01 -17.69 3.88
N TYR A 26 -3.54 -17.82 5.12
CA TYR A 26 -2.66 -16.82 5.74
C TYR A 26 -1.24 -17.39 5.87
N ILE A 27 -0.25 -16.66 5.37
CA ILE A 27 1.17 -17.02 5.43
C ILE A 27 1.88 -16.15 6.47
N ASN A 28 2.64 -16.78 7.36
CA ASN A 28 3.51 -16.08 8.30
C ASN A 28 4.97 -16.51 8.11
N PRO A 29 5.84 -15.70 7.48
CA PRO A 29 7.25 -16.03 7.30
C PRO A 29 8.13 -15.78 8.55
N GLY A 30 7.57 -15.91 9.76
CA GLY A 30 8.29 -15.68 11.01
C GLY A 30 8.63 -14.20 11.28
N HIS A 31 9.56 -13.96 12.21
CA HIS A 31 10.00 -12.62 12.64
C HIS A 31 10.72 -11.84 11.53
N GLY A 32 10.75 -10.51 11.66
CA GLY A 32 11.42 -9.60 10.73
C GLY A 32 12.71 -9.00 11.30
N GLY A 33 13.60 -8.54 10.42
CA GLY A 33 14.83 -7.86 10.81
C GLY A 33 16.00 -8.80 11.13
N HIS A 34 17.17 -8.21 11.40
CA HIS A 34 18.42 -8.92 11.67
C HIS A 34 18.86 -8.77 13.13
N ASP A 35 17.93 -8.98 14.06
CA ASP A 35 18.21 -8.94 15.49
C ASP A 35 18.84 -10.26 15.95
N PRO A 36 20.12 -10.31 16.35
CA PRO A 36 20.78 -11.54 16.78
C PRO A 36 20.16 -12.20 18.03
N ALA A 37 19.28 -11.50 18.76
CA ALA A 37 18.56 -12.09 19.89
C ALA A 37 17.41 -13.00 19.46
N ASN A 38 16.83 -12.76 18.28
CA ASN A 38 15.62 -13.42 17.79
C ASN A 38 15.79 -14.06 16.40
N ASP A 39 16.74 -13.57 15.61
CA ASP A 39 17.13 -14.08 14.31
C ASP A 39 18.50 -14.77 14.39
N ARG A 40 18.68 -15.81 13.56
CA ARG A 40 19.88 -16.64 13.57
C ARG A 40 20.68 -16.42 12.31
N TYR A 41 21.84 -15.80 12.50
CA TYR A 41 22.84 -15.61 11.47
C TYR A 41 23.80 -16.79 11.41
N ILE A 42 24.10 -17.26 10.20
CA ILE A 42 25.15 -18.25 9.94
C ILE A 42 26.35 -17.55 9.30
N PRO A 43 27.42 -17.27 10.08
CA PRO A 43 28.58 -16.50 9.60
C PRO A 43 29.29 -17.11 8.40
N GLU A 44 29.32 -18.44 8.29
CA GLU A 44 30.02 -19.16 7.23
C GLU A 44 29.39 -18.96 5.85
N THR A 45 28.08 -18.67 5.81
CA THR A 45 27.32 -18.54 4.56
C THR A 45 26.77 -17.14 4.33
N GLY A 46 26.63 -16.35 5.40
CA GLY A 46 25.93 -15.07 5.38
C GLY A 46 24.41 -15.20 5.47
N TYR A 47 23.88 -16.39 5.77
CA TYR A 47 22.44 -16.66 5.80
C TYR A 47 21.79 -16.10 7.08
N TRP A 48 20.65 -15.43 6.91
CA TRP A 48 19.72 -15.06 7.96
C TRP A 48 18.42 -15.86 7.85
N GLU A 49 17.95 -16.40 8.97
CA GLU A 49 16.70 -17.17 9.03
C GLU A 49 15.50 -16.32 8.59
N SER A 50 15.40 -15.07 9.07
CA SER A 50 14.30 -14.15 8.71
C SER A 50 14.21 -13.88 7.20
N GLU A 51 15.34 -13.68 6.53
CA GLU A 51 15.40 -13.46 5.08
C GLU A 51 14.97 -14.72 4.32
N GLY A 52 15.51 -15.88 4.71
CA GLY A 52 15.17 -17.14 4.08
C GLY A 52 13.69 -17.47 4.20
N ASN A 53 13.11 -17.30 5.39
CA ASN A 53 11.69 -17.52 5.64
C ASN A 53 10.81 -16.52 4.86
N LEU A 54 11.21 -15.25 4.78
CA LEU A 54 10.52 -14.24 3.97
C LEU A 54 10.49 -14.62 2.49
N THR A 55 11.64 -14.95 1.91
CA THR A 55 11.72 -15.31 0.49
C THR A 55 10.82 -16.49 0.16
N LYS A 56 10.83 -17.54 1.00
CA LYS A 56 9.95 -18.71 0.85
C LYS A 56 8.47 -18.33 0.96
N GLY A 57 8.13 -17.48 1.93
CA GLY A 57 6.77 -16.97 2.12
C GLY A 57 6.27 -16.15 0.93
N LEU A 58 7.11 -15.30 0.35
CA LEU A 58 6.78 -14.50 -0.84
C LEU A 58 6.58 -15.37 -2.07
N TYR A 59 7.42 -16.39 -2.29
CA TYR A 59 7.20 -17.34 -3.39
C TYR A 59 5.91 -18.14 -3.20
N LEU A 60 5.63 -18.63 -1.98
CA LEU A 60 4.38 -19.35 -1.71
C LEU A 60 3.16 -18.44 -1.89
N TYR A 61 3.25 -17.19 -1.45
CA TYR A 61 2.21 -16.18 -1.64
C TYR A 61 1.90 -15.99 -3.13
N GLN A 62 2.92 -15.78 -3.94
CA GLN A 62 2.78 -15.63 -5.40
C GLN A 62 2.16 -16.89 -6.02
N LEU A 63 2.71 -18.07 -5.73
CA LEU A 63 2.25 -19.34 -6.28
C LEU A 63 0.77 -19.60 -5.94
N LEU A 64 0.37 -19.40 -4.69
CA LEU A 64 -1.03 -19.59 -4.28
C LEU A 64 -1.98 -18.59 -4.98
N GLN A 65 -1.55 -17.34 -5.21
CA GLN A 65 -2.33 -16.36 -5.97
C GLN A 65 -2.45 -16.72 -7.45
N GLU A 66 -1.37 -17.20 -8.07
CA GLU A 66 -1.38 -17.71 -9.46
C GLU A 66 -2.36 -18.87 -9.66
N HIS A 67 -2.66 -19.60 -8.58
CA HIS A 67 -3.65 -20.68 -8.54
C HIS A 67 -5.01 -20.27 -7.92
N ASN A 68 -5.33 -18.97 -7.92
CA ASN A 68 -6.62 -18.39 -7.49
C ASN A 68 -6.96 -18.49 -5.98
N ALA A 69 -6.00 -18.78 -5.11
CA ALA A 69 -6.23 -18.71 -3.67
C ALA A 69 -6.33 -17.24 -3.23
N ARG A 70 -7.14 -16.96 -2.21
CA ARG A 70 -7.10 -15.67 -1.52
C ARG A 70 -6.06 -15.72 -0.40
N VAL A 71 -4.95 -15.02 -0.59
CA VAL A 71 -3.78 -15.13 0.30
C VAL A 71 -3.51 -13.82 1.03
N TRP A 72 -3.12 -13.92 2.29
CA TRP A 72 -2.54 -12.84 3.08
C TRP A 72 -1.16 -13.25 3.59
N ILE A 73 -0.30 -12.26 3.85
CA ILE A 73 1.02 -12.48 4.42
C ILE A 73 1.30 -11.45 5.51
N SER A 74 1.88 -11.86 6.64
CA SER A 74 2.13 -10.96 7.78
C SER A 74 3.20 -9.89 7.52
N ARG A 75 4.11 -10.11 6.56
CA ARG A 75 5.14 -9.13 6.15
C ARG A 75 5.64 -9.39 4.73
N THR A 76 6.06 -8.31 4.06
CA THR A 76 6.64 -8.35 2.70
C THR A 76 8.07 -7.78 2.63
N GLN A 77 8.59 -7.27 3.74
CA GLN A 77 9.95 -6.75 3.89
C GLN A 77 10.61 -7.39 5.14
N ASN A 78 11.94 -7.25 5.23
CA ASN A 78 12.73 -7.78 6.35
C ASN A 78 13.33 -6.67 7.23
N ARG A 79 12.49 -5.77 7.74
CA ARG A 79 12.92 -4.70 8.66
C ARG A 79 12.55 -5.08 10.09
N ASP A 80 13.25 -4.52 11.07
CA ASP A 80 12.89 -4.69 12.49
C ASP A 80 11.45 -4.24 12.79
N ALA A 81 10.94 -3.25 12.06
CA ALA A 81 9.55 -2.78 12.16
C ALA A 81 8.51 -3.79 11.66
N ASP A 82 8.94 -4.81 10.90
CA ASP A 82 8.10 -5.90 10.40
C ASP A 82 8.06 -7.10 11.38
N ASP A 83 8.78 -7.04 12.51
CA ASP A 83 8.71 -8.04 13.57
C ASP A 83 7.46 -7.85 14.43
N LEU A 84 6.34 -8.37 13.93
CA LEU A 84 5.04 -8.20 14.57
C LEU A 84 4.90 -9.09 15.82
N PRO A 85 4.27 -8.58 16.91
CA PRO A 85 3.91 -9.42 18.05
C PRO A 85 3.09 -10.64 17.64
N LEU A 86 3.41 -11.82 18.17
CA LEU A 86 2.73 -13.08 17.81
C LEU A 86 1.20 -13.01 17.96
N SER A 87 0.70 -12.33 19.01
CA SER A 87 -0.74 -12.13 19.19
C SER A 87 -1.39 -11.23 18.13
N GLN A 88 -0.61 -10.32 17.53
CA GLN A 88 -1.07 -9.49 16.41
C GLN A 88 -1.19 -10.33 15.14
N ILE A 89 -0.26 -11.24 14.88
CA ILE A 89 -0.32 -12.17 13.74
C ILE A 89 -1.56 -13.07 13.86
N ASP A 90 -1.79 -13.65 15.04
CA ASP A 90 -2.99 -14.46 15.30
C ASP A 90 -4.29 -13.65 15.09
N ALA A 91 -4.34 -12.43 15.64
CA ALA A 91 -5.50 -11.57 15.53
C ALA A 91 -5.78 -11.15 14.08
N ASP A 92 -4.73 -10.89 13.31
CA ASP A 92 -4.83 -10.52 11.90
C ASP A 92 -5.35 -11.71 11.07
N ALA A 93 -4.78 -12.90 11.24
CA ALA A 93 -5.26 -14.12 10.60
C ALA A 93 -6.74 -14.43 10.94
N ASN A 94 -7.10 -14.33 12.22
CA ASN A 94 -8.49 -14.48 12.69
C ASN A 94 -9.43 -13.45 12.07
N SER A 95 -8.99 -12.19 11.92
CA SER A 95 -9.82 -11.11 11.39
C SER A 95 -10.17 -11.29 9.90
N HIS A 96 -9.30 -11.99 9.16
CA HIS A 96 -9.53 -12.32 7.76
C HIS A 96 -10.40 -13.57 7.56
N ASN A 97 -10.74 -14.28 8.64
CA ASN A 97 -11.49 -15.54 8.60
C ASN A 97 -10.92 -16.50 7.56
N VAL A 98 -9.61 -16.74 7.64
CA VAL A 98 -8.91 -17.66 6.73
C VAL A 98 -9.27 -19.11 7.03
N ASP A 99 -9.23 -19.95 6.01
CA ASP A 99 -9.50 -21.39 6.13
C ASP A 99 -8.29 -22.13 6.71
N TYR A 100 -7.09 -21.61 6.48
CA TYR A 100 -5.86 -22.20 6.96
C TYR A 100 -4.76 -21.17 7.24
N PHE A 101 -4.05 -21.33 8.35
CA PHE A 101 -2.88 -20.54 8.70
C PHE A 101 -1.59 -21.37 8.57
N HIS A 102 -0.56 -20.82 7.92
CA HIS A 102 0.74 -21.48 7.85
C HIS A 102 1.91 -20.55 8.20
N SER A 103 2.69 -20.95 9.20
CA SER A 103 3.94 -20.29 9.55
C SER A 103 5.14 -21.04 8.99
N ILE A 104 6.05 -20.33 8.32
CA ILE A 104 7.26 -20.88 7.70
C ILE A 104 8.47 -20.50 8.55
N HIS A 105 9.26 -21.50 8.94
CA HIS A 105 10.51 -21.36 9.68
C HIS A 105 11.60 -22.31 9.15
N SER A 106 12.79 -22.23 9.75
CA SER A 106 13.85 -23.22 9.59
C SER A 106 14.49 -23.53 10.95
N ASN A 107 14.84 -24.79 11.21
CA ASN A 107 15.36 -25.19 12.51
C ASN A 107 16.84 -24.81 12.68
N ALA A 108 17.28 -24.70 13.94
CA ALA A 108 18.63 -24.32 14.35
C ALA A 108 19.21 -25.17 15.48
N VAL A 109 18.61 -26.33 15.76
CA VAL A 109 18.98 -27.18 16.89
C VAL A 109 19.42 -28.56 16.41
N ASN A 110 20.19 -28.63 15.33
CA ASN A 110 20.90 -29.84 14.89
C ASN A 110 21.92 -29.57 13.77
N ALA A 111 23.14 -29.14 14.13
CA ALA A 111 24.19 -28.88 13.15
C ALA A 111 24.71 -30.11 12.36
N THR A 112 24.16 -31.31 12.59
CA THR A 112 24.68 -32.57 12.02
C THR A 112 23.80 -33.24 10.98
N ALA A 113 22.55 -32.81 10.83
CA ALA A 113 21.59 -33.40 9.91
C ALA A 113 20.50 -32.41 9.50
N ASN A 114 19.84 -32.71 8.38
CA ASN A 114 18.66 -32.01 7.91
C ASN A 114 17.43 -32.91 8.01
N TYR A 115 16.29 -32.33 8.37
CA TYR A 115 14.97 -32.95 8.32
C TYR A 115 13.92 -31.86 8.58
N PRO A 116 12.65 -32.08 8.26
CA PRO A 116 11.59 -31.13 8.54
C PRO A 116 11.15 -31.28 10.00
N LEU A 117 10.35 -30.34 10.47
CA LEU A 117 9.47 -30.53 11.63
C LEU A 117 8.18 -29.79 11.31
N VAL A 118 7.04 -30.43 11.55
CA VAL A 118 5.75 -29.73 11.42
C VAL A 118 5.03 -29.76 12.75
N LEU A 119 4.72 -28.57 13.26
CA LEU A 119 4.04 -28.37 14.53
C LEU A 119 2.60 -27.91 14.29
N PHE A 120 1.68 -28.44 15.09
CA PHE A 120 0.29 -28.00 15.16
C PHE A 120 -0.11 -27.79 16.61
N ARG A 121 -1.19 -27.05 16.86
CA ARG A 121 -1.65 -26.78 18.23
C ARG A 121 -2.30 -28.02 18.88
N GLY A 122 -1.81 -28.45 20.04
CA GLY A 122 -2.42 -29.52 20.85
C GLY A 122 -1.43 -30.59 21.33
N TYR A 123 -1.94 -31.71 21.85
CA TYR A 123 -1.14 -32.90 22.09
C TYR A 123 -1.07 -33.78 20.83
N ASP A 124 -0.04 -34.63 20.71
CA ASP A 124 0.13 -35.55 19.58
C ASP A 124 -1.12 -36.42 19.35
N ASN A 125 -1.73 -36.88 20.43
CA ASN A 125 -2.92 -37.75 20.42
C ASN A 125 -4.24 -36.98 20.65
N ASP A 126 -4.18 -35.68 20.89
CA ASP A 126 -5.34 -34.81 21.17
C ASP A 126 -5.12 -33.42 20.56
N PRO A 127 -5.19 -33.29 19.21
CA PRO A 127 -5.01 -32.02 18.51
C PRO A 127 -6.19 -31.08 18.75
N VAL A 128 -5.93 -29.79 18.96
CA VAL A 128 -7.00 -28.78 19.06
C VAL A 128 -7.80 -28.71 17.75
N PHE A 129 -7.08 -28.78 16.62
CA PHE A 129 -7.67 -28.88 15.29
C PHE A 129 -7.16 -30.16 14.60
N PRO A 130 -7.98 -31.22 14.50
CA PRO A 130 -7.59 -32.46 13.81
C PRO A 130 -7.10 -32.23 12.37
N ALA A 131 -7.72 -31.27 11.68
CA ALA A 131 -7.34 -30.81 10.35
C ALA A 131 -5.88 -30.29 10.26
N ALA A 132 -5.39 -29.61 11.31
CA ALA A 132 -4.01 -29.12 11.35
C ALA A 132 -3.00 -30.28 11.46
N LYS A 133 -3.34 -31.32 12.25
CA LYS A 133 -2.54 -32.55 12.29
C LYS A 133 -2.49 -33.20 10.91
N GLN A 134 -3.65 -33.38 10.26
CA GLN A 134 -3.75 -33.98 8.91
C GLN A 134 -2.90 -33.23 7.88
N MET A 135 -3.03 -31.91 7.80
CA MET A 135 -2.20 -31.09 6.92
C MET A 135 -0.72 -31.21 7.28
N GLY A 136 -0.37 -31.26 8.57
CA GLY A 136 1.00 -31.51 9.00
C GLY A 136 1.56 -32.84 8.48
N GLN A 137 0.75 -33.90 8.42
CA GLN A 137 1.15 -35.19 7.83
C GLN A 137 1.37 -35.07 6.31
N VAL A 138 0.50 -34.31 5.63
CA VAL A 138 0.64 -34.02 4.19
C VAL A 138 1.93 -33.24 3.91
N MET A 139 2.17 -32.15 4.65
CA MET A 139 3.39 -31.34 4.54
C MET A 139 4.65 -32.18 4.77
N TRP A 140 4.65 -32.99 5.84
CA TRP A 140 5.75 -33.90 6.13
C TRP A 140 6.05 -34.83 4.94
N GLU A 141 5.03 -35.44 4.36
CA GLU A 141 5.18 -36.33 3.22
C GLU A 141 5.76 -35.60 2.00
N GLN A 142 5.34 -34.36 1.74
CA GLN A 142 5.85 -33.58 0.60
C GLN A 142 7.30 -33.14 0.83
N PHE A 143 7.68 -32.70 2.02
CA PHE A 143 9.08 -32.41 2.35
C PHE A 143 9.98 -33.66 2.21
N GLN A 144 9.49 -34.83 2.64
CA GLN A 144 10.23 -36.09 2.48
C GLN A 144 10.47 -36.46 1.00
N LYS A 145 9.63 -35.97 0.07
CA LYS A 145 9.82 -36.15 -1.36
C LYS A 145 10.79 -35.14 -1.97
N MET A 146 11.06 -34.01 -1.31
CA MET A 146 11.86 -32.92 -1.83
C MET A 146 13.36 -33.19 -1.73
N ASP A 147 13.86 -33.48 -0.53
CA ASP A 147 15.24 -33.10 -0.19
C ASP A 147 16.13 -34.32 0.18
N LYS A 148 15.57 -35.54 0.21
CA LYS A 148 16.32 -36.78 0.51
C LYS A 148 17.46 -37.12 -0.44
N GLN A 149 17.56 -36.45 -1.58
CA GLN A 149 18.48 -36.81 -2.66
C GLN A 149 19.82 -36.10 -2.59
N TRP A 150 19.91 -34.95 -1.93
CA TRP A 150 21.14 -34.14 -1.91
C TRP A 150 21.63 -33.78 -0.51
N THR A 151 20.81 -33.81 0.54
CA THR A 151 21.23 -33.51 1.92
C THR A 151 21.14 -34.73 2.84
N TYR A 152 21.67 -34.64 4.07
CA TYR A 152 21.59 -35.70 5.06
C TYR A 152 20.29 -35.73 5.85
N TRP A 153 19.54 -36.84 5.74
CA TRP A 153 18.29 -37.05 6.48
C TRP A 153 18.47 -38.05 7.62
N ALA A 154 18.47 -37.55 8.86
CA ALA A 154 18.59 -38.39 10.05
C ALA A 154 17.26 -39.01 10.50
N TYR A 155 16.10 -38.43 10.15
CA TYR A 155 14.78 -38.90 10.57
C TYR A 155 14.06 -39.71 9.47
N GLN A 156 13.77 -40.97 9.76
CA GLN A 156 12.97 -41.85 8.88
C GLN A 156 11.49 -41.88 9.26
N SER A 157 11.17 -41.66 10.54
CA SER A 157 9.80 -41.63 11.07
C SER A 157 9.17 -40.24 10.93
N GLN A 158 7.84 -40.19 10.90
CA GLN A 158 7.08 -38.95 10.82
C GLN A 158 7.33 -38.04 12.01
N ASN A 159 7.82 -36.82 11.77
CA ASN A 159 8.04 -35.79 12.79
C ASN A 159 6.98 -34.67 12.67
N VAL A 160 5.73 -35.06 12.93
CA VAL A 160 4.58 -34.14 13.00
C VAL A 160 4.07 -34.17 14.43
N ARG A 161 4.21 -33.06 15.14
CA ARG A 161 4.03 -33.03 16.60
C ARG A 161 3.04 -31.95 17.03
N GLY A 162 2.26 -32.25 18.06
CA GLY A 162 1.51 -31.24 18.79
C GLY A 162 2.49 -30.37 19.59
N ASP A 163 2.37 -29.06 19.49
CA ASP A 163 3.26 -28.09 20.14
C ASP A 163 3.31 -28.26 21.67
N TRP A 164 2.21 -28.68 22.31
CA TRP A 164 2.17 -29.00 23.74
C TRP A 164 2.99 -30.25 24.07
N SER A 165 2.92 -31.27 23.21
CA SER A 165 3.71 -32.51 23.36
C SER A 165 5.18 -32.30 23.06
N PHE A 166 5.50 -31.35 22.17
CA PHE A 166 6.87 -31.07 21.76
C PHE A 166 7.63 -30.24 22.82
N TYR A 167 7.05 -29.12 23.26
CA TYR A 167 7.75 -28.18 24.14
C TYR A 167 7.57 -28.45 25.64
N ASN A 168 6.60 -29.29 26.03
CA ASN A 168 6.26 -29.56 27.43
C ASN A 168 5.92 -28.28 28.25
N TRP A 169 5.42 -27.23 27.58
CA TRP A 169 4.99 -25.95 28.20
C TRP A 169 3.52 -25.98 28.68
N GLY A 170 2.96 -27.18 28.87
CA GLY A 170 1.52 -27.37 29.05
C GLY A 170 0.72 -26.86 27.86
N THR A 171 -0.48 -26.32 28.11
CA THR A 171 -1.38 -25.80 27.07
C THR A 171 -1.02 -24.40 26.56
N SER A 172 0.09 -23.83 27.04
CA SER A 172 0.58 -22.53 26.56
C SER A 172 1.01 -22.62 25.10
N GLY A 173 1.70 -23.70 24.70
CA GLY A 173 2.11 -23.94 23.31
C GLY A 173 2.88 -22.80 22.64
N LEU A 174 2.99 -22.88 21.32
CA LEU A 174 3.60 -21.86 20.48
C LEU A 174 2.72 -20.61 20.38
N GLY A 175 3.34 -19.44 20.55
CA GLY A 175 2.62 -18.16 20.54
C GLY A 175 1.88 -17.90 19.22
N VAL A 176 2.48 -18.23 18.08
CA VAL A 176 1.94 -18.01 16.73
C VAL A 176 0.79 -18.97 16.33
N LEU A 177 0.47 -19.94 17.19
CA LEU A 177 -0.67 -20.84 17.00
C LEU A 177 -1.72 -20.66 18.10
N ARG A 178 -1.42 -19.87 19.13
CA ARG A 178 -2.09 -19.91 20.43
C ARG A 178 -3.51 -19.38 20.38
N TYR A 179 -3.76 -18.35 19.58
CA TYR A 179 -5.07 -17.70 19.53
C TYR A 179 -5.78 -17.90 18.19
N LEU A 180 -5.28 -18.77 17.32
CA LEU A 180 -5.95 -19.13 16.08
C LEU A 180 -7.30 -19.80 16.36
N ASN A 181 -8.34 -19.35 15.65
CA ASN A 181 -9.67 -19.94 15.66
C ASN A 181 -9.92 -20.92 14.49
N MET A 182 -8.91 -21.14 13.65
CA MET A 182 -8.88 -22.06 12.52
C MET A 182 -7.68 -23.03 12.62
N PRO A 183 -7.64 -24.10 11.81
CA PRO A 183 -6.47 -24.96 11.70
C PRO A 183 -5.22 -24.18 11.25
N GLY A 184 -4.09 -24.43 11.91
CA GLY A 184 -2.82 -23.86 11.50
C GLY A 184 -1.62 -24.73 11.84
N THR A 185 -0.58 -24.63 11.03
CA THR A 185 0.70 -25.32 11.21
C THR A 185 1.88 -24.38 11.16
N LEU A 186 2.93 -24.74 11.86
CA LEU A 186 4.27 -24.19 11.68
C LEU A 186 5.14 -25.26 11.03
N SER A 187 5.76 -24.98 9.89
CA SER A 187 6.78 -25.85 9.29
C SER A 187 8.17 -25.28 9.55
N GLU A 188 9.07 -26.14 10.00
CA GLU A 188 10.50 -25.97 9.85
C GLU A 188 10.90 -26.85 8.67
N GLY A 189 11.10 -26.26 7.50
CA GLY A 189 11.34 -27.04 6.26
C GLY A 189 12.69 -27.75 6.25
N SER A 190 13.68 -27.13 6.90
CA SER A 190 15.06 -27.61 6.96
C SER A 190 15.83 -26.96 8.12
N PHE A 191 17.03 -27.46 8.42
CA PHE A 191 17.96 -26.99 9.44
C PHE A 191 18.96 -26.03 8.83
N HIS A 192 18.92 -24.75 9.20
CA HIS A 192 19.86 -23.75 8.69
C HIS A 192 21.20 -23.77 9.42
N ASP A 193 21.30 -24.38 10.61
CA ASP A 193 22.55 -24.63 11.33
C ASP A 193 23.32 -25.87 10.82
N TYR A 194 22.67 -26.73 10.01
CA TYR A 194 23.37 -27.72 9.20
C TYR A 194 24.04 -27.03 8.00
N LEU A 195 25.35 -26.76 8.13
CA LEU A 195 26.10 -25.88 7.22
C LEU A 195 25.92 -26.17 5.71
N PRO A 196 25.95 -27.44 5.22
CA PRO A 196 25.67 -27.72 3.81
C PRO A 196 24.27 -27.30 3.35
N ASN A 197 23.26 -27.38 4.23
CA ASN A 197 21.93 -26.86 3.92
C ASN A 197 21.86 -25.33 4.03
N SER A 198 22.63 -24.70 4.93
CA SER A 198 22.77 -23.23 4.93
C SER A 198 23.27 -22.70 3.59
N PHE A 199 24.27 -23.35 2.97
CA PHE A 199 24.72 -23.00 1.61
C PHE A 199 23.61 -23.15 0.56
N ARG A 200 22.79 -24.21 0.64
CA ARG A 200 21.62 -24.38 -0.26
C ARG A 200 20.57 -23.31 -0.03
N LEU A 201 20.33 -22.94 1.22
CA LEU A 201 19.42 -21.86 1.57
C LEU A 201 19.91 -20.50 1.10
N MET A 202 21.15 -20.31 0.64
CA MET A 202 21.56 -19.10 -0.06
C MET A 202 21.06 -19.05 -1.52
N ASN A 203 20.72 -20.20 -2.12
CA ASN A 203 20.17 -20.27 -3.47
C ASN A 203 18.67 -19.96 -3.48
N LEU A 204 18.25 -19.00 -4.31
CA LEU A 204 16.85 -18.57 -4.39
C LEU A 204 15.95 -19.65 -4.99
N ASP A 205 16.43 -20.41 -5.98
CA ASP A 205 15.68 -21.51 -6.58
C ASP A 205 15.46 -22.66 -5.59
N TYR A 206 16.39 -22.90 -4.65
CA TYR A 206 16.21 -23.85 -3.56
C TYR A 206 15.10 -23.40 -2.59
N ARG A 207 15.08 -22.12 -2.22
CA ARG A 207 13.98 -21.55 -1.42
C ARG A 207 12.64 -21.64 -2.16
N ARG A 208 12.65 -21.37 -3.47
CA ARG A 208 11.47 -21.50 -4.33
C ARG A 208 11.00 -22.96 -4.42
N HIS A 209 11.93 -23.91 -4.46
CA HIS A 209 11.62 -25.34 -4.42
C HIS A 209 10.91 -25.75 -3.12
N GLU A 210 11.35 -25.25 -1.95
CA GLU A 210 10.61 -25.43 -0.68
C GLU A 210 9.19 -24.84 -0.76
N ALA A 211 9.01 -23.67 -1.39
CA ALA A 211 7.70 -23.04 -1.57
C ALA A 211 6.77 -23.86 -2.49
N ILE A 212 7.29 -24.43 -3.59
CA ILE A 212 6.55 -25.35 -4.47
C ILE A 212 6.10 -26.59 -3.69
N VAL A 213 6.94 -27.11 -2.79
CA VAL A 213 6.58 -28.26 -1.92
C VAL A 213 5.44 -27.91 -0.96
N LEU A 214 5.42 -26.69 -0.43
CA LEU A 214 4.30 -26.18 0.37
C LEU A 214 3.02 -26.03 -0.47
N LEU A 215 3.10 -25.50 -1.69
CA LEU A 215 1.97 -25.46 -2.63
C LEU A 215 1.40 -26.87 -2.86
N ARG A 216 2.25 -27.86 -3.18
CA ARG A 216 1.87 -29.26 -3.37
C ARG A 216 1.21 -29.87 -2.14
N SER A 217 1.57 -29.39 -0.95
CA SER A 217 0.94 -29.80 0.30
C SER A 217 -0.49 -29.28 0.37
N PHE A 218 -0.73 -28.02 0.03
CA PHE A 218 -2.06 -27.44 -0.04
C PHE A 218 -2.94 -28.10 -1.11
N ILE A 219 -2.41 -28.32 -2.32
CA ILE A 219 -3.10 -29.05 -3.39
C ILE A 219 -3.59 -30.41 -2.88
N LYS A 220 -2.69 -31.19 -2.26
CA LYS A 220 -3.02 -32.52 -1.73
C LYS A 220 -4.02 -32.46 -0.57
N TYR A 221 -3.88 -31.48 0.32
CA TYR A 221 -4.75 -31.34 1.49
C TYR A 221 -6.20 -30.97 1.12
N TYR A 222 -6.37 -30.05 0.17
CA TYR A 222 -7.68 -29.65 -0.32
C TYR A 222 -8.26 -30.60 -1.39
N GLY A 223 -7.50 -31.63 -1.80
CA GLY A 223 -7.95 -32.60 -2.80
C GLY A 223 -8.09 -32.00 -4.20
N LEU A 224 -7.26 -31.01 -4.53
CA LEU A 224 -7.25 -30.34 -5.82
C LEU A 224 -6.49 -31.17 -6.86
N GLU A 225 -6.74 -30.87 -8.14
CA GLU A 225 -6.04 -31.50 -9.26
C GLU A 225 -4.52 -31.28 -9.15
N PRO A 226 -3.67 -32.30 -9.41
CA PRO A 226 -2.22 -32.16 -9.42
C PRO A 226 -1.74 -31.08 -10.40
N LEU A 227 -0.57 -30.47 -10.12
CA LEU A 227 0.09 -29.61 -11.12
C LEU A 227 0.38 -30.43 -12.40
N PRO A 228 0.07 -29.90 -13.60
CA PRO A 228 0.21 -30.64 -14.85
C PRO A 228 1.67 -30.88 -15.24
N ASP A 229 2.59 -30.09 -14.69
CA ASP A 229 4.02 -30.12 -14.95
C ASP A 229 4.83 -30.62 -13.74
N GLY A 230 6.09 -30.92 -13.99
CA GLY A 230 7.06 -31.34 -12.99
C GLY A 230 8.20 -30.33 -12.81
N VAL A 231 9.07 -30.65 -11.85
CA VAL A 231 10.32 -29.93 -11.60
C VAL A 231 11.49 -30.90 -11.84
N VAL A 232 12.54 -30.44 -12.53
CA VAL A 232 13.83 -31.15 -12.56
C VAL A 232 14.81 -30.37 -11.67
N ALA A 233 15.35 -30.99 -10.63
CA ALA A 233 16.29 -30.34 -9.72
C ALA A 233 17.43 -31.28 -9.32
N GLY A 234 18.54 -30.72 -8.88
CA GLY A 234 19.70 -31.53 -8.49
C GLY A 234 20.85 -30.72 -7.93
N ILE A 235 21.94 -31.42 -7.63
CA ILE A 235 23.22 -30.82 -7.25
C ILE A 235 24.34 -31.22 -8.20
N VAL A 236 25.30 -30.33 -8.40
CA VAL A 236 26.55 -30.57 -9.12
C VAL A 236 27.71 -30.57 -8.13
N ARG A 237 28.43 -31.69 -8.04
CA ARG A 237 29.51 -31.92 -7.06
C ARG A 237 30.74 -32.51 -7.75
N SER A 238 31.90 -32.35 -7.14
CA SER A 238 33.13 -33.03 -7.56
C SER A 238 33.06 -34.51 -7.18
N GLY A 239 33.41 -35.40 -8.10
CA GLY A 239 33.53 -36.83 -7.84
C GLY A 239 34.72 -37.17 -6.93
N SER A 240 35.80 -36.40 -7.02
CA SER A 240 37.07 -36.69 -6.33
C SER A 240 37.38 -35.77 -5.15
N GLU A 241 37.00 -34.49 -5.22
CA GLU A 241 37.34 -33.50 -4.19
C GLU A 241 36.30 -33.42 -3.09
N ASN A 242 36.77 -33.23 -1.85
CA ASN A 242 35.91 -32.95 -0.71
C ASN A 242 35.86 -31.44 -0.44
N VAL A 243 34.86 -31.01 0.34
CA VAL A 243 34.74 -29.63 0.81
C VAL A 243 35.98 -29.19 1.60
N ASP A 244 36.29 -27.90 1.53
CA ASP A 244 37.44 -27.27 2.19
C ASP A 244 37.10 -26.67 3.57
N TYR A 245 35.83 -26.70 3.97
CA TYR A 245 35.34 -26.25 5.26
C TYR A 245 35.03 -27.42 6.20
N SER A 246 35.23 -27.18 7.50
CA SER A 246 34.87 -28.16 8.55
C SER A 246 33.45 -27.92 9.03
N TYR A 247 32.69 -28.99 9.21
CA TYR A 247 31.37 -28.95 9.85
C TYR A 247 31.14 -30.26 10.61
N ASN A 248 30.26 -30.22 11.62
CA ASN A 248 29.91 -31.42 12.35
C ASN A 248 29.03 -32.28 11.46
N TYR A 249 29.59 -33.34 10.85
CA TYR A 249 28.83 -34.26 10.02
C TYR A 249 28.63 -35.60 10.72
N ASN A 250 27.44 -36.17 10.59
CA ASN A 250 27.26 -37.58 10.91
C ASN A 250 27.93 -38.42 9.81
N SER A 251 28.67 -39.48 10.17
CA SER A 251 29.46 -40.31 9.25
C SER A 251 28.64 -41.05 8.17
N GLY A 252 27.32 -40.85 8.13
CA GLY A 252 26.34 -41.57 7.32
C GLY A 252 26.07 -41.05 5.91
N LEU A 253 26.73 -40.01 5.37
CA LEU A 253 26.54 -39.64 3.95
C LEU A 253 27.79 -39.26 3.14
N PRO A 254 27.80 -39.63 1.84
CA PRO A 254 28.90 -39.34 0.92
C PRO A 254 28.77 -38.08 0.05
N ASN A 255 27.63 -37.36 -0.02
CA ASN A 255 27.44 -36.27 -1.00
C ASN A 255 27.81 -34.88 -0.46
N ASP A 256 27.36 -34.51 0.74
CA ASP A 256 27.66 -33.18 1.32
C ASP A 256 29.15 -32.99 1.65
N LYS A 257 29.90 -34.09 1.83
CA LYS A 257 31.35 -34.05 1.94
C LYS A 257 32.04 -33.67 0.63
N LYS A 258 31.37 -33.81 -0.52
CA LYS A 258 31.92 -33.50 -1.84
C LYS A 258 31.82 -32.02 -2.12
N LYS A 259 32.89 -31.48 -2.70
CA LYS A 259 32.97 -30.08 -3.09
C LYS A 259 31.85 -29.77 -4.09
N ALA A 260 31.02 -28.76 -3.80
CA ALA A 260 30.08 -28.23 -4.79
C ALA A 260 30.83 -27.62 -5.97
N ILE A 261 30.34 -27.87 -7.17
CA ILE A 261 30.86 -27.22 -8.37
C ILE A 261 30.01 -25.99 -8.61
N GLU A 262 30.65 -24.84 -8.42
CA GLU A 262 30.07 -23.53 -8.68
C GLU A 262 30.20 -23.21 -10.17
N HIS A 263 29.30 -22.38 -10.70
CA HIS A 263 29.33 -21.95 -12.10
C HIS A 263 29.32 -23.09 -13.15
N ALA A 264 28.76 -24.25 -12.80
CA ALA A 264 28.50 -25.34 -13.75
C ALA A 264 27.33 -24.98 -14.66
N LEU A 265 27.49 -25.18 -15.97
CA LEU A 265 26.41 -25.13 -16.95
C LEU A 265 25.64 -26.44 -16.92
N VAL A 266 24.35 -26.36 -16.61
CA VAL A 266 23.41 -27.47 -16.64
C VAL A 266 22.45 -27.27 -17.81
N ARG A 267 22.28 -28.30 -18.64
CA ARG A 267 21.39 -28.28 -19.82
C ARG A 267 20.34 -29.37 -19.72
N LEU A 268 19.09 -29.01 -19.98
CA LEU A 268 17.96 -29.92 -20.03
C LEU A 268 17.55 -30.17 -21.49
N LEU A 269 17.62 -31.43 -21.93
CA LEU A 269 17.27 -31.86 -23.29
C LEU A 269 16.15 -32.91 -23.25
N PRO A 270 15.17 -32.88 -24.18
CA PRO A 270 14.96 -31.86 -25.22
C PRO A 270 14.49 -30.51 -24.64
N GLY A 271 14.54 -29.44 -25.45
CA GLY A 271 14.08 -28.10 -25.06
C GLY A 271 15.18 -27.06 -24.88
N ASN A 272 16.45 -27.49 -24.82
CA ASN A 272 17.64 -26.63 -24.79
C ASN A 272 17.61 -25.55 -23.68
N ARG A 273 16.93 -25.84 -22.57
CA ARG A 273 16.90 -24.98 -21.38
C ARG A 273 18.24 -25.11 -20.67
N THR A 274 18.76 -23.99 -20.17
CA THR A 274 20.06 -23.94 -19.49
C THR A 274 19.92 -23.30 -18.12
N TYR A 275 20.83 -23.67 -17.22
CA TYR A 275 20.94 -23.13 -15.87
C TYR A 275 22.44 -23.08 -15.51
N ILE A 276 22.88 -22.01 -14.85
CA ILE A 276 24.25 -21.90 -14.33
C ILE A 276 24.18 -21.90 -12.81
N THR A 277 24.86 -22.84 -12.16
CA THR A 277 24.90 -22.89 -10.68
C THR A 277 25.56 -21.63 -10.12
N ASP A 278 25.03 -21.14 -8.99
CA ASP A 278 25.56 -19.96 -8.32
C ASP A 278 26.95 -20.18 -7.69
N TYR A 279 27.41 -19.15 -6.97
CA TYR A 279 28.69 -19.11 -6.26
C TYR A 279 28.55 -19.22 -4.75
N HIS A 280 27.45 -19.79 -4.25
CA HIS A 280 27.19 -19.97 -2.83
C HIS A 280 27.55 -21.39 -2.36
N LYS A 281 28.49 -22.07 -3.02
CA LYS A 281 28.99 -23.40 -2.64
C LYS A 281 27.91 -24.49 -2.43
N ASN A 282 26.75 -24.36 -3.07
CA ASN A 282 25.66 -25.36 -2.97
C ASN A 282 25.60 -26.32 -4.16
N GLY A 283 25.94 -25.84 -5.36
CA GLY A 283 25.86 -26.58 -6.63
C GLY A 283 24.43 -26.91 -7.06
N PHE A 284 23.41 -26.28 -6.48
CA PHE A 284 22.00 -26.55 -6.74
C PHE A 284 21.55 -25.94 -8.06
N PHE A 285 20.67 -26.66 -8.75
CA PHE A 285 19.97 -26.16 -9.93
C PHE A 285 18.52 -26.64 -9.95
N MET A 286 17.67 -25.89 -10.65
CA MET A 286 16.27 -26.23 -10.84
C MET A 286 15.74 -25.77 -12.21
N PHE A 287 14.90 -26.60 -12.82
CA PHE A 287 14.03 -26.26 -13.94
C PHE A 287 12.58 -26.50 -13.52
N GLU A 288 11.78 -25.43 -13.45
CA GLU A 288 10.32 -25.47 -13.23
C GLU A 288 9.56 -25.66 -14.55
N HIS A 289 8.27 -25.99 -14.47
CA HIS A 289 7.38 -26.14 -15.62
C HIS A 289 7.92 -27.08 -16.69
N VAL A 290 8.37 -28.25 -16.27
CA VAL A 290 8.88 -29.28 -17.18
C VAL A 290 7.78 -30.29 -17.45
N GLU A 291 7.36 -30.38 -18.71
CA GLU A 291 6.34 -31.34 -19.15
C GLU A 291 6.75 -32.79 -18.82
N PRO A 292 5.81 -33.67 -18.42
CA PRO A 292 6.10 -35.08 -18.20
C PRO A 292 6.78 -35.75 -19.40
N GLY A 293 7.85 -36.49 -19.17
CA GLY A 293 8.66 -37.09 -20.24
C GLY A 293 10.05 -37.53 -19.80
N THR A 294 10.84 -38.03 -20.73
CA THR A 294 12.24 -38.41 -20.48
C THR A 294 13.17 -37.31 -20.96
N TYR A 295 14.08 -36.89 -20.08
CA TYR A 295 15.04 -35.82 -20.35
C TYR A 295 16.46 -36.27 -19.99
N GLN A 296 17.43 -35.66 -20.67
CA GLN A 296 18.84 -35.71 -20.28
C GLN A 296 19.22 -34.39 -19.63
N VAL A 297 19.83 -34.48 -18.45
CA VAL A 297 20.43 -33.36 -17.75
C VAL A 297 21.95 -33.46 -17.90
N ILE A 298 22.52 -32.58 -18.72
CA ILE A 298 23.96 -32.55 -19.00
C ILE A 298 24.58 -31.46 -18.13
N MET A 299 25.49 -31.84 -17.25
CA MET A 299 26.20 -30.96 -16.34
C MET A 299 27.65 -30.84 -16.80
N ASP A 300 28.05 -29.62 -17.12
CA ASP A 300 29.37 -29.29 -17.65
C ASP A 300 29.97 -28.18 -16.80
N ALA A 301 31.23 -28.35 -16.38
CA ALA A 301 31.94 -27.33 -15.64
C ALA A 301 33.42 -27.33 -16.02
N GLY A 302 33.97 -26.16 -16.36
CA GLY A 302 35.39 -25.87 -16.55
C GLY A 302 36.34 -27.05 -16.62
N SER A 303 37.15 -27.21 -15.56
CA SER A 303 38.16 -28.25 -15.41
C SER A 303 37.59 -29.62 -14.99
N TYR A 304 36.34 -29.94 -15.34
CA TYR A 304 35.71 -31.21 -15.03
C TYR A 304 35.12 -31.86 -16.29
N ALA A 305 35.20 -33.18 -16.40
CA ALA A 305 34.52 -33.91 -17.46
C ALA A 305 33.00 -33.76 -17.29
N PRO A 306 32.24 -33.48 -18.37
CA PRO A 306 30.78 -33.42 -18.28
C PRO A 306 30.17 -34.74 -17.81
N ASP A 307 29.07 -34.64 -17.09
CA ASP A 307 28.25 -35.78 -16.64
C ASP A 307 26.83 -35.63 -17.20
N THR A 308 26.16 -36.75 -17.48
CA THR A 308 24.80 -36.77 -18.03
C THR A 308 23.92 -37.69 -17.20
N VAL A 309 22.83 -37.14 -16.66
CA VAL A 309 21.84 -37.90 -15.90
C VAL A 309 20.55 -37.95 -16.69
N GLU A 310 20.03 -39.16 -16.94
CA GLU A 310 18.69 -39.35 -17.51
C GLU A 310 17.65 -39.26 -16.38
N VAL A 311 16.61 -38.45 -16.59
CA VAL A 311 15.50 -38.30 -15.65
C VAL A 311 14.16 -38.48 -16.33
N THR A 312 13.25 -39.17 -15.65
CA THR A 312 11.84 -39.21 -16.02
C THR A 312 11.07 -38.18 -15.21
N VAL A 313 10.55 -37.16 -15.88
CA VAL A 313 9.72 -36.11 -15.31
C VAL A 313 8.28 -36.59 -15.19
N LYS A 314 7.68 -36.35 -14.02
CA LYS A 314 6.28 -36.65 -13.73
C LYS A 314 5.59 -35.36 -13.30
N GLU A 315 4.30 -35.27 -13.61
CA GLU A 315 3.43 -34.20 -13.13
C GLU A 315 3.46 -34.14 -11.60
N ASN A 316 3.35 -32.92 -11.06
CA ASN A 316 3.27 -32.64 -9.62
C ASN A 316 4.38 -33.28 -8.76
N ALA A 317 5.56 -33.49 -9.35
CA ALA A 317 6.69 -34.15 -8.70
C ALA A 317 8.02 -33.42 -8.98
N THR A 318 9.03 -33.76 -8.20
CA THR A 318 10.42 -33.38 -8.49
C THR A 318 11.17 -34.62 -8.96
N SER A 319 11.82 -34.49 -10.11
CA SER A 319 12.73 -35.48 -10.68
C SER A 319 14.18 -35.03 -10.44
N PHE A 320 15.00 -35.97 -9.99
CA PHE A 320 16.30 -35.68 -9.40
C PHE A 320 17.45 -35.97 -10.35
N ALA A 321 18.33 -35.00 -10.53
CA ALA A 321 19.51 -35.12 -11.39
C ALA A 321 20.79 -34.67 -10.65
N ASN A 322 21.42 -35.57 -9.89
CA ASN A 322 22.66 -35.26 -9.20
C ASN A 322 23.88 -35.65 -10.05
N GLY A 323 24.78 -34.70 -10.31
CA GLY A 323 26.02 -34.94 -11.06
C GLY A 323 27.26 -34.95 -10.18
N PHE A 324 28.16 -35.88 -10.47
CA PHE A 324 29.45 -36.04 -9.77
C PHE A 324 30.60 -35.98 -10.77
N LEU A 325 31.00 -34.77 -11.15
CA LEU A 325 31.93 -34.58 -12.25
C LEU A 325 33.36 -34.87 -11.81
N ASN A 326 34.11 -35.57 -12.66
CA ASN A 326 35.52 -35.89 -12.40
C ASN A 326 36.41 -34.76 -12.89
N LYS A 327 37.33 -34.30 -12.03
CA LYS A 327 38.30 -33.26 -12.38
C LYS A 327 39.22 -33.75 -13.48
N VAL A 328 39.45 -32.91 -14.49
CA VAL A 328 40.34 -33.14 -15.63
C VAL A 328 41.33 -31.98 -15.74
N SER A 329 42.59 -32.29 -16.04
CA SER A 329 43.68 -31.30 -16.04
C SER A 329 43.89 -30.58 -17.37
N ASP A 330 43.25 -31.02 -18.45
CA ASP A 330 43.54 -30.59 -19.82
C ASP A 330 42.32 -30.18 -20.64
N LYS A 331 41.18 -29.92 -19.99
CA LYS A 331 39.95 -29.49 -20.68
C LYS A 331 40.07 -28.06 -21.20
N ALA A 332 39.76 -27.91 -22.48
CA ALA A 332 39.73 -26.63 -23.17
C ALA A 332 38.58 -25.75 -22.64
N PRO A 333 38.77 -24.42 -22.54
CA PRO A 333 37.71 -23.50 -22.17
C PRO A 333 36.59 -23.47 -23.21
N GLN A 334 35.40 -23.07 -22.78
CA GLN A 334 34.21 -22.85 -23.60
C GLN A 334 33.55 -21.53 -23.17
N VAL A 335 32.74 -20.94 -24.03
CA VAL A 335 31.84 -19.83 -23.66
C VAL A 335 30.46 -20.43 -23.37
N TYR A 336 29.97 -20.23 -22.15
CA TYR A 336 28.67 -20.71 -21.70
C TYR A 336 27.54 -19.75 -22.06
N THR A 337 27.70 -18.46 -21.83
CA THR A 337 26.68 -17.45 -22.15
C THR A 337 27.30 -16.18 -22.72
N THR A 338 26.50 -15.47 -23.51
CA THR A 338 26.82 -14.16 -24.04
C THR A 338 25.68 -13.19 -23.73
N TYR A 339 26.02 -11.93 -23.53
CA TYR A 339 25.08 -10.82 -23.64
C TYR A 339 25.72 -9.77 -24.57
N PRO A 340 25.02 -9.28 -25.58
CA PRO A 340 23.72 -9.74 -26.09
C PRO A 340 23.74 -11.22 -26.52
N LEU A 341 22.55 -11.83 -26.62
CA LEU A 341 22.41 -13.18 -27.14
C LEU A 341 22.55 -13.18 -28.67
N ASP A 342 22.99 -14.31 -29.22
CA ASP A 342 23.03 -14.48 -30.67
C ASP A 342 21.63 -14.32 -31.28
N GLY A 343 21.51 -13.44 -32.28
CA GLY A 343 20.27 -13.12 -32.96
C GLY A 343 19.43 -12.01 -32.32
N ASP A 344 19.85 -11.42 -31.20
CA ASP A 344 19.11 -10.31 -30.57
C ASP A 344 18.88 -9.15 -31.56
N THR A 345 17.67 -8.59 -31.59
CA THR A 345 17.26 -7.64 -32.66
C THR A 345 17.14 -6.18 -32.24
N SER A 346 17.13 -5.90 -30.94
CA SER A 346 16.86 -4.58 -30.36
C SER A 346 17.84 -4.21 -29.24
N VAL A 347 19.11 -4.56 -29.41
CA VAL A 347 20.17 -4.29 -28.42
C VAL A 347 20.38 -2.79 -28.29
N ILE A 348 20.43 -2.27 -27.07
CA ILE A 348 20.68 -0.86 -26.82
C ILE A 348 22.09 -0.52 -27.33
N THR A 349 22.26 0.63 -27.98
CA THR A 349 23.53 1.00 -28.65
C THR A 349 24.72 1.21 -27.72
N HIS A 350 24.55 0.95 -26.43
CA HIS A 350 25.56 1.11 -25.39
C HIS A 350 25.61 -0.10 -24.45
N SER A 351 24.89 -1.17 -24.78
CA SER A 351 24.98 -2.42 -24.04
C SER A 351 26.42 -2.91 -24.04
N ASP A 352 26.91 -3.26 -22.85
CA ASP A 352 28.16 -4.01 -22.73
C ASP A 352 28.05 -5.35 -23.45
N ILE A 353 29.18 -5.85 -23.92
CA ILE A 353 29.31 -7.21 -24.43
C ILE A 353 29.90 -8.06 -23.30
N VAL A 354 29.11 -8.97 -22.77
CA VAL A 354 29.48 -9.85 -21.66
C VAL A 354 29.63 -11.28 -22.15
N LEU A 355 30.74 -11.93 -21.81
CA LEU A 355 30.96 -13.35 -22.08
C LEU A 355 31.30 -14.08 -20.78
N THR A 356 30.61 -15.18 -20.57
CA THR A 356 30.83 -16.08 -19.43
C THR A 356 31.56 -17.32 -19.92
N PHE A 357 32.77 -17.53 -19.46
CA PHE A 357 33.60 -18.69 -19.79
C PHE A 357 33.38 -19.83 -18.80
N SER A 358 33.68 -21.05 -19.25
CA SER A 358 33.54 -22.26 -18.42
C SER A 358 34.56 -22.34 -17.28
N GLN A 359 35.63 -21.55 -17.33
CA GLN A 359 36.75 -21.56 -16.38
C GLN A 359 37.61 -20.30 -16.55
N ALA A 360 38.46 -20.03 -15.56
CA ALA A 360 39.37 -18.88 -15.56
C ALA A 360 40.22 -18.79 -16.84
N MET A 361 40.21 -17.61 -17.46
CA MET A 361 40.89 -17.32 -18.72
C MET A 361 42.20 -16.55 -18.52
N ASP A 362 43.13 -16.70 -19.46
CA ASP A 362 44.25 -15.76 -19.60
C ASP A 362 43.73 -14.50 -20.28
N GLN A 363 43.53 -13.45 -19.47
CA GLN A 363 42.89 -12.19 -19.88
C GLN A 363 43.52 -11.61 -21.15
N ASN A 364 44.85 -11.49 -21.18
CA ASN A 364 45.60 -10.94 -22.32
C ASN A 364 45.36 -11.74 -23.61
N SER A 365 45.35 -13.07 -23.56
CA SER A 365 45.12 -13.91 -24.73
C SER A 365 43.70 -13.78 -25.26
N VAL A 366 42.70 -13.63 -24.38
CA VAL A 366 41.30 -13.45 -24.79
C VAL A 366 41.12 -12.08 -25.41
N GLU A 367 41.65 -11.03 -24.79
CA GLU A 367 41.56 -9.65 -25.29
C GLU A 367 42.23 -9.51 -26.67
N GLN A 368 43.34 -10.21 -26.92
CA GLN A 368 43.98 -10.27 -28.24
C GLN A 368 43.18 -11.08 -29.29
N ALA A 369 42.43 -12.08 -28.85
CA ALA A 369 41.61 -12.94 -29.70
C ALA A 369 40.20 -12.36 -29.96
N PHE A 370 39.77 -11.36 -29.19
CA PHE A 370 38.48 -10.71 -29.27
C PHE A 370 38.44 -9.69 -30.42
N SER A 371 37.35 -9.70 -31.19
CA SER A 371 37.12 -8.73 -32.25
C SER A 371 35.64 -8.44 -32.45
N THR A 372 35.33 -7.23 -32.92
CA THR A 372 33.98 -6.83 -33.31
C THR A 372 33.94 -6.42 -34.77
N ALA A 373 32.86 -6.75 -35.47
CA ALA A 373 32.60 -6.31 -36.84
C ALA A 373 31.16 -5.76 -36.94
N PRO A 374 30.95 -4.44 -37.16
CA PRO A 374 31.97 -3.39 -37.34
C PRO A 374 32.91 -3.23 -36.15
N SER A 375 34.12 -2.74 -36.41
CA SER A 375 35.07 -2.38 -35.35
C SER A 375 34.43 -1.36 -34.42
N SER A 376 34.55 -1.63 -33.12
CA SER A 376 34.11 -0.79 -32.01
C SER A 376 35.27 -0.60 -31.05
N HIS A 377 35.33 0.53 -30.36
CA HIS A 377 36.35 0.82 -29.37
C HIS A 377 35.75 0.72 -27.97
N GLY A 378 36.50 0.15 -27.04
CA GLY A 378 36.07 -0.09 -25.68
C GLY A 378 37.24 -0.54 -24.81
N PHE A 379 36.93 -0.88 -23.57
CA PHE A 379 37.87 -1.42 -22.60
C PHE A 379 37.33 -2.73 -22.04
N PHE A 380 38.26 -3.60 -21.64
CA PHE A 380 37.94 -4.86 -21.02
C PHE A 380 37.95 -4.71 -19.50
N SER A 381 36.99 -5.36 -18.85
CA SER A 381 36.98 -5.60 -17.41
C SER A 381 36.64 -7.05 -17.16
N TRP A 382 37.20 -7.60 -16.08
CA TRP A 382 37.04 -8.98 -15.71
C TRP A 382 36.52 -9.08 -14.29
N ASP A 383 35.77 -10.14 -14.00
CA ASP A 383 35.50 -10.52 -12.62
C ASP A 383 36.76 -11.04 -11.92
N ASP A 384 36.71 -11.13 -10.59
CA ASP A 384 37.86 -11.53 -9.77
C ASP A 384 38.39 -12.95 -10.10
N ARG A 385 37.55 -13.81 -10.72
CA ARG A 385 37.93 -15.17 -11.13
C ARG A 385 38.42 -15.27 -12.58
N SER A 386 38.36 -14.17 -13.35
CA SER A 386 38.67 -14.17 -14.79
C SER A 386 37.81 -15.15 -15.60
N GLU A 387 36.58 -15.39 -15.16
CA GLU A 387 35.59 -16.24 -15.82
C GLU A 387 34.56 -15.42 -16.59
N ILE A 388 34.37 -14.14 -16.25
CA ILE A 388 33.42 -13.25 -16.89
C ILE A 388 34.19 -12.07 -17.47
N LEU A 389 34.11 -11.91 -18.79
CA LEU A 389 34.61 -10.75 -19.51
C LEU A 389 33.46 -9.80 -19.79
N THR A 390 33.63 -8.54 -19.40
CA THR A 390 32.79 -7.42 -19.84
C THR A 390 33.60 -6.49 -20.71
N TYR A 391 33.19 -6.33 -21.97
CA TYR A 391 33.74 -5.34 -22.89
C TYR A 391 32.80 -4.13 -22.95
N SER A 392 33.26 -3.04 -22.34
CA SER A 392 32.51 -1.79 -22.24
C SER A 392 32.96 -0.80 -23.29
N LEU A 393 32.00 -0.23 -24.00
CA LEU A 393 32.25 0.61 -25.18
C LEU A 393 32.66 2.03 -24.79
N PHE A 394 33.65 2.60 -25.47
CA PHE A 394 33.97 4.03 -25.37
C PHE A 394 32.94 4.90 -26.11
N ASP A 395 32.46 4.40 -27.25
CA ASP A 395 31.51 5.08 -28.13
C ASP A 395 30.21 4.28 -28.28
N THR A 396 29.13 5.01 -28.60
CA THR A 396 27.85 4.40 -28.96
C THR A 396 27.94 3.56 -30.23
N LEU A 397 27.47 2.32 -30.21
CA LEU A 397 27.27 1.48 -31.40
C LEU A 397 26.32 2.19 -32.39
N ALA A 398 26.59 2.03 -33.68
CA ALA A 398 25.71 2.53 -34.72
C ALA A 398 24.34 1.83 -34.65
N ARG A 399 23.26 2.60 -34.83
CA ARG A 399 21.86 2.11 -34.76
C ARG A 399 21.48 1.21 -35.93
N ASN A 400 20.48 0.36 -35.70
CA ASN A 400 19.95 -0.59 -36.67
C ASN A 400 21.03 -1.42 -37.38
N LYS A 401 22.15 -1.66 -36.71
CA LYS A 401 23.33 -2.27 -37.31
C LYS A 401 23.56 -3.63 -36.68
N ILE A 402 23.91 -4.59 -37.52
CA ILE A 402 24.36 -5.89 -37.05
C ILE A 402 25.82 -5.73 -36.62
N TYR A 403 26.12 -6.16 -35.40
CA TYR A 403 27.45 -6.34 -34.86
C TYR A 403 27.71 -7.83 -34.69
N HIS A 404 28.82 -8.31 -35.25
CA HIS A 404 29.36 -9.64 -35.05
C HIS A 404 30.47 -9.56 -34.01
N ILE A 405 30.39 -10.42 -33.01
CA ILE A 405 31.41 -10.57 -31.97
C ILE A 405 32.09 -11.91 -32.20
N LYS A 406 33.42 -11.86 -32.29
CA LYS A 406 34.24 -13.05 -32.54
C LYS A 406 35.33 -13.17 -31.49
N ILE A 407 35.46 -14.36 -30.92
CA ILE A 407 36.64 -14.77 -30.15
C ILE A 407 37.32 -15.93 -30.88
N ASP A 408 38.55 -15.70 -31.31
CA ASP A 408 39.34 -16.69 -32.03
C ASP A 408 39.88 -17.81 -31.13
N THR A 409 40.26 -18.95 -31.71
CA THR A 409 40.80 -20.11 -30.97
C THR A 409 42.17 -19.83 -30.34
N THR A 410 42.82 -18.72 -30.68
CA THR A 410 44.02 -18.22 -30.00
C THR A 410 43.80 -17.83 -28.54
N ALA A 411 42.55 -17.58 -28.11
CA ALA A 411 42.17 -17.38 -26.71
C ALA A 411 42.50 -18.60 -25.85
N LYS A 412 43.11 -18.40 -24.67
CA LYS A 412 43.56 -19.48 -23.78
C LYS A 412 42.99 -19.36 -22.39
N ASN A 413 42.85 -20.50 -21.71
CA ASN A 413 42.64 -20.52 -20.27
C ASN A 413 43.95 -20.23 -19.51
N ALA A 414 43.87 -20.10 -18.18
CA ALA A 414 45.02 -19.83 -17.32
C ALA A 414 46.15 -20.88 -17.37
N ILE A 415 45.89 -22.10 -17.88
CA ILE A 415 46.89 -23.16 -18.05
C ILE A 415 47.36 -23.32 -19.52
N GLY A 416 47.00 -22.38 -20.41
CA GLY A 416 47.47 -22.31 -21.79
C GLY A 416 46.71 -23.17 -22.81
N ARG A 417 45.55 -23.72 -22.46
CA ARG A 417 44.68 -24.47 -23.40
C ARG A 417 43.81 -23.52 -24.21
N HIS A 418 43.80 -23.74 -25.52
CA HIS A 418 43.05 -22.97 -26.50
C HIS A 418 41.54 -23.25 -26.44
N LEU A 419 40.73 -22.25 -26.76
CA LEU A 419 39.31 -22.39 -27.05
C LEU A 419 39.10 -23.39 -28.20
N GLN A 420 38.17 -24.34 -28.05
CA GLN A 420 38.03 -25.46 -29.00
C GLN A 420 37.57 -25.03 -30.40
N SER A 421 36.71 -24.02 -30.45
CA SER A 421 36.14 -23.46 -31.67
C SER A 421 36.04 -21.96 -31.53
N VAL A 422 36.02 -21.26 -32.67
CA VAL A 422 35.69 -19.83 -32.70
C VAL A 422 34.31 -19.64 -32.06
N VAL A 423 34.21 -18.65 -31.17
CA VAL A 423 32.92 -18.13 -30.72
C VAL A 423 32.55 -16.99 -31.65
N ASP A 424 31.40 -17.12 -32.31
CA ASP A 424 30.89 -16.17 -33.30
C ASP A 424 29.40 -16.00 -33.06
N PHE A 425 28.99 -14.80 -32.66
CA PHE A 425 27.58 -14.44 -32.49
C PHE A 425 27.33 -13.04 -33.03
N GLN A 426 26.08 -12.76 -33.39
CA GLN A 426 25.69 -11.47 -33.90
C GLN A 426 24.47 -10.94 -33.17
N PHE A 427 24.38 -9.62 -33.09
CA PHE A 427 23.17 -8.95 -32.62
C PHE A 427 22.94 -7.69 -33.45
N ARG A 428 21.69 -7.22 -33.49
CA ARG A 428 21.30 -5.96 -34.12
C ARG A 428 20.97 -4.94 -33.05
N THR A 429 21.61 -3.77 -33.18
CA THR A 429 21.30 -2.62 -32.34
C THR A 429 19.92 -2.05 -32.67
N ALA A 430 19.26 -1.48 -31.66
CA ALA A 430 17.94 -0.90 -31.77
C ALA A 430 17.85 0.13 -32.91
N LYS A 431 16.70 0.14 -33.60
CA LYS A 431 16.43 1.04 -34.73
C LYS A 431 16.28 2.50 -34.30
N LYS A 432 15.73 2.74 -33.12
CA LYS A 432 15.45 4.07 -32.60
C LYS A 432 16.51 4.47 -31.57
N HIS A 433 16.76 5.78 -31.48
CA HIS A 433 17.36 6.33 -30.28
C HIS A 433 16.50 5.92 -29.10
N ILE A 434 17.11 5.43 -28.02
CA ILE A 434 16.46 5.46 -26.71
C ILE A 434 17.17 6.56 -25.93
N ALA A 435 16.58 7.76 -25.96
CA ALA A 435 17.02 8.88 -25.15
C ALA A 435 16.52 8.66 -23.71
N PRO A 436 17.27 9.07 -22.68
CA PRO A 436 16.78 8.98 -21.31
C PRO A 436 15.53 9.85 -21.16
N VAL A 437 14.52 9.30 -20.51
CA VAL A 437 13.24 9.94 -20.20
C VAL A 437 13.13 10.07 -18.69
N VAL A 438 12.62 11.21 -18.23
CA VAL A 438 12.25 11.37 -16.82
C VAL A 438 11.02 10.50 -16.55
N THR A 439 11.18 9.50 -15.69
CA THR A 439 10.13 8.55 -15.32
C THR A 439 9.31 9.02 -14.12
N ASP A 440 9.92 9.81 -13.23
CA ASP A 440 9.26 10.36 -12.05
C ASP A 440 9.92 11.68 -11.61
N TYR A 441 9.15 12.54 -10.95
CA TYR A 441 9.64 13.81 -10.42
C TYR A 441 8.82 14.31 -9.22
N SER A 442 9.48 15.06 -8.36
CA SER A 442 8.86 15.73 -7.21
C SER A 442 9.62 17.02 -6.92
N PRO A 443 8.96 18.09 -6.42
CA PRO A 443 7.54 18.20 -6.09
C PRO A 443 6.67 18.66 -7.26
N ALA A 444 5.37 18.39 -7.18
CA ALA A 444 4.35 18.88 -8.10
C ALA A 444 3.26 19.67 -7.35
N GLY A 445 2.57 20.58 -8.05
CA GLY A 445 1.45 21.36 -7.49
C GLY A 445 1.80 22.79 -7.04
N ASP A 446 0.86 23.44 -6.35
CA ASP A 446 0.90 24.89 -6.07
C ASP A 446 1.14 25.28 -4.60
N SER A 447 1.45 24.30 -3.73
CA SER A 447 1.62 24.48 -2.28
C SER A 447 2.84 23.76 -1.69
N VAL A 448 3.96 23.79 -2.40
CA VAL A 448 5.21 23.11 -2.02
C VAL A 448 5.87 23.74 -0.78
N ARG A 449 6.53 22.94 0.07
CA ARG A 449 7.31 23.48 1.21
C ARG A 449 8.54 24.17 0.68
N VAL A 450 8.89 25.29 1.30
CA VAL A 450 10.11 26.02 0.95
C VAL A 450 11.39 25.23 1.26
N GLN A 451 11.29 24.12 1.99
CA GLN A 451 12.38 23.21 2.33
C GLN A 451 12.30 21.88 1.57
N ASP A 452 11.31 21.68 0.70
CA ASP A 452 11.23 20.43 -0.07
C ASP A 452 12.41 20.33 -1.03
N TYR A 453 12.90 19.11 -1.19
CA TYR A 453 13.92 18.78 -2.17
C TYR A 453 13.28 18.51 -3.53
N ILE A 454 14.07 18.65 -4.59
CA ILE A 454 13.65 18.37 -5.95
C ILE A 454 14.21 17.00 -6.33
N THR A 455 13.35 16.03 -6.62
CA THR A 455 13.74 14.68 -7.05
C THR A 455 13.43 14.52 -8.53
N VAL A 456 14.34 13.88 -9.26
CA VAL A 456 14.16 13.49 -10.67
C VAL A 456 14.69 12.07 -10.85
N SER A 457 13.87 11.21 -11.44
CA SER A 457 14.21 9.82 -11.78
C SER A 457 14.20 9.63 -13.30
N PHE A 458 15.12 8.82 -13.79
CA PHE A 458 15.28 8.49 -15.20
C PHE A 458 15.10 6.99 -15.43
N ASP A 459 14.76 6.61 -16.65
CA ASP A 459 14.76 5.21 -17.10
C ASP A 459 16.17 4.63 -17.35
N PHE A 460 17.22 5.46 -17.28
CA PHE A 460 18.62 5.06 -17.42
C PHE A 460 19.51 5.69 -16.33
N PRO A 461 20.62 5.03 -15.95
CA PRO A 461 21.72 5.67 -15.23
C PRO A 461 22.23 6.92 -15.95
N MET A 462 22.49 8.00 -15.19
CA MET A 462 22.94 9.30 -15.70
C MET A 462 24.37 9.64 -15.32
N ARG A 463 25.08 10.38 -16.19
CA ARG A 463 26.36 11.00 -15.83
C ARG A 463 26.09 12.18 -14.92
N LYS A 464 26.57 12.11 -13.68
CA LYS A 464 26.29 13.10 -12.62
C LYS A 464 26.65 14.52 -13.06
N HIS A 465 27.92 14.78 -13.35
CA HIS A 465 28.40 16.15 -13.63
C HIS A 465 27.73 16.84 -14.85
N PRO A 466 27.59 16.21 -16.03
CA PRO A 466 26.84 16.80 -17.15
C PRO A 466 25.35 17.03 -16.82
N THR A 467 24.73 16.11 -16.09
CA THR A 467 23.30 16.19 -15.73
C THR A 467 23.05 17.29 -14.71
N GLU A 468 23.89 17.43 -13.69
CA GLU A 468 23.85 18.54 -12.73
C GLU A 468 24.02 19.89 -13.41
N LYS A 469 24.93 20.00 -14.40
CA LYS A 469 25.11 21.22 -15.19
C LYS A 469 23.91 21.55 -16.08
N ALA A 470 23.16 20.53 -16.50
CA ALA A 470 21.97 20.67 -17.35
C ALA A 470 20.67 20.80 -16.55
N PHE A 471 20.71 20.61 -15.23
CA PHE A 471 19.61 20.88 -14.32
C PHE A 471 19.51 22.38 -14.07
N VAL A 472 18.36 22.97 -14.39
CA VAL A 472 18.10 24.40 -14.23
C VAL A 472 16.81 24.61 -13.46
N THR A 473 16.83 25.59 -12.55
CA THR A 473 15.65 26.08 -11.84
C THR A 473 15.41 27.55 -12.19
N GLU A 474 14.15 27.94 -12.32
CA GLU A 474 13.73 29.32 -12.58
C GLU A 474 12.63 29.72 -11.60
N PRO A 475 12.86 30.61 -10.62
CA PRO A 475 14.13 31.29 -10.31
C PRO A 475 15.27 30.33 -9.94
N ALA A 476 16.51 30.77 -10.18
CA ALA A 476 17.70 29.96 -9.92
C ALA A 476 17.88 29.65 -8.43
N LEU A 477 18.12 28.38 -8.13
CA LEU A 477 18.48 27.85 -6.82
C LEU A 477 19.92 27.34 -6.85
N SER A 478 20.66 27.60 -5.78
CA SER A 478 21.92 26.90 -5.45
C SER A 478 21.60 25.72 -4.54
N GLY A 479 22.35 24.62 -4.66
CA GLY A 479 22.10 23.40 -3.90
C GLY A 479 23.10 22.31 -4.20
N THR A 480 22.91 21.17 -3.55
CA THR A 480 23.73 19.97 -3.70
C THR A 480 22.90 18.81 -4.25
N PHE A 481 23.56 17.85 -4.90
CA PHE A 481 22.93 16.66 -5.47
C PHE A 481 23.32 15.42 -4.68
N ASP A 482 22.34 14.62 -4.30
CA ASP A 482 22.53 13.26 -3.78
C ASP A 482 21.97 12.26 -4.80
N TRP A 483 22.79 11.30 -5.21
CA TRP A 483 22.46 10.39 -6.32
C TRP A 483 22.24 8.98 -5.80
N SER A 484 21.29 8.25 -6.40
CA SER A 484 21.15 6.83 -6.17
C SER A 484 22.43 6.05 -6.55
N ALA A 485 22.61 4.87 -5.96
CA ALA A 485 23.81 4.04 -6.16
C ALA A 485 24.03 3.68 -7.65
N ASP A 486 22.95 3.44 -8.38
CA ASP A 486 22.92 3.16 -9.82
C ASP A 486 22.90 4.42 -10.70
N SER A 487 22.91 5.61 -10.11
CA SER A 487 22.84 6.91 -10.79
C SER A 487 21.60 7.13 -11.67
N SER A 488 20.51 6.37 -11.48
CA SER A 488 19.26 6.54 -12.23
C SER A 488 18.33 7.62 -11.66
N SER A 489 18.63 8.13 -10.46
CA SER A 489 17.86 9.21 -9.83
C SER A 489 18.74 10.12 -8.99
N PHE A 490 18.29 11.36 -8.78
CA PHE A 490 18.92 12.27 -7.83
C PHE A 490 17.91 13.07 -7.02
N ILE A 491 18.37 13.52 -5.85
CA ILE A 491 17.72 14.49 -4.97
C ILE A 491 18.58 15.76 -5.00
N PHE A 492 18.02 16.86 -5.49
CA PHE A 492 18.60 18.20 -5.39
C PHE A 492 18.10 18.89 -4.12
N MET A 493 19.05 19.21 -3.24
CA MET A 493 18.83 19.85 -1.94
C MET A 493 19.23 21.34 -2.03
N PRO A 494 18.28 22.29 -2.08
CA PRO A 494 18.61 23.71 -2.10
C PRO A 494 19.40 24.14 -0.86
N ASP A 495 20.44 24.96 -1.03
CA ASP A 495 21.31 25.44 0.06
C ASP A 495 20.57 26.36 1.05
N SER A 496 19.42 26.90 0.63
CA SER A 496 18.58 27.79 1.40
C SER A 496 17.12 27.54 1.06
N ALA A 497 16.23 27.85 2.01
CA ALA A 497 14.80 27.74 1.78
C ALA A 497 14.38 28.56 0.56
N MET A 498 13.59 27.95 -0.31
CA MET A 498 13.02 28.59 -1.50
C MET A 498 12.17 29.80 -1.12
N GLN A 499 12.04 30.76 -2.04
CA GLN A 499 11.19 31.93 -1.83
C GLN A 499 9.73 31.51 -1.73
N ARG A 500 8.93 32.18 -0.90
CA ARG A 500 7.48 31.91 -0.74
C ARG A 500 6.67 32.51 -1.88
N LYS A 501 5.54 31.87 -2.24
CA LYS A 501 4.63 32.27 -3.33
C LYS A 501 5.30 32.33 -4.69
N THR A 502 6.43 31.65 -4.86
CA THR A 502 7.25 31.72 -6.05
C THR A 502 6.99 30.47 -6.87
N ARG A 503 6.66 30.67 -8.15
CA ARG A 503 6.61 29.58 -9.11
C ARG A 503 8.03 29.24 -9.51
N TYR A 504 8.44 28.00 -9.27
CA TYR A 504 9.69 27.43 -9.75
C TYR A 504 9.40 26.54 -10.95
N THR A 505 10.13 26.76 -12.03
CA THR A 505 10.18 25.87 -13.19
C THR A 505 11.49 25.12 -13.15
N VAL A 506 11.43 23.79 -13.10
CA VAL A 506 12.58 22.90 -13.16
C VAL A 506 12.73 22.40 -14.59
N LYS A 507 13.95 22.42 -15.12
CA LYS A 507 14.28 21.97 -16.47
C LYS A 507 15.45 21.00 -16.44
N ILE A 508 15.34 19.93 -17.21
CA ILE A 508 16.47 19.08 -17.61
C ILE A 508 16.76 19.41 -19.07
N LEU A 509 17.87 20.12 -19.30
CA LEU A 509 18.28 20.53 -20.64
C LEU A 509 18.94 19.37 -21.41
N PRO A 510 19.00 19.41 -22.76
CA PRO A 510 19.72 18.43 -23.58
C PRO A 510 21.22 18.29 -23.29
N GLY A 511 21.79 19.09 -22.39
CA GLY A 511 23.15 18.86 -21.87
C GLY A 511 23.26 17.70 -20.88
N ALA A 512 22.13 17.22 -20.34
CA ALA A 512 22.09 16.03 -19.49
C ALA A 512 22.44 14.81 -20.33
N GLN A 513 23.23 13.89 -19.78
CA GLN A 513 23.68 12.72 -20.51
C GLN A 513 23.49 11.48 -19.66
N ASN A 514 22.94 10.42 -20.25
CA ASN A 514 22.99 9.11 -19.61
C ASN A 514 24.44 8.61 -19.46
N ALA A 515 24.66 7.51 -18.73
CA ALA A 515 25.97 6.88 -18.53
C ALA A 515 26.76 6.71 -19.85
N TYR A 516 26.03 6.57 -20.95
CA TYR A 516 26.52 6.33 -22.29
C TYR A 516 26.68 7.59 -23.16
N GLY A 517 26.54 8.79 -22.58
CA GLY A 517 26.77 10.06 -23.28
C GLY A 517 25.58 10.56 -24.13
N VAL A 518 24.42 9.92 -24.02
CA VAL A 518 23.22 10.28 -24.79
C VAL A 518 22.36 11.30 -24.04
N SER A 519 21.93 12.31 -24.77
CA SER A 519 21.05 13.35 -24.27
C SER A 519 19.55 13.06 -24.43
N PRO A 520 18.68 13.63 -23.56
CA PRO A 520 17.25 13.69 -23.80
C PRO A 520 16.91 14.35 -25.15
N ASP A 521 15.90 13.83 -25.86
CA ASP A 521 15.49 14.34 -27.18
C ASP A 521 14.87 15.76 -27.11
N SER A 522 14.38 16.16 -25.94
CA SER A 522 13.78 17.48 -25.71
C SER A 522 14.01 17.96 -24.28
N ILE A 523 13.80 19.25 -24.03
CA ILE A 523 13.82 19.78 -22.66
C ILE A 523 12.66 19.17 -21.90
N PHE A 524 12.97 18.41 -20.85
CA PHE A 524 11.97 18.05 -19.86
C PHE A 524 11.77 19.20 -18.90
N GLN A 525 10.53 19.56 -18.60
CA GLN A 525 10.24 20.60 -17.63
C GLN A 525 8.98 20.30 -16.82
N PHE A 526 9.00 20.68 -15.56
CA PHE A 526 7.83 20.74 -14.70
C PHE A 526 7.85 22.02 -13.89
N SER A 527 6.74 22.37 -13.26
CA SER A 527 6.66 23.56 -12.42
C SER A 527 5.88 23.29 -11.16
N PHE A 528 6.30 23.93 -10.09
CA PHE A 528 5.59 23.95 -8.83
C PHE A 528 5.57 25.37 -8.27
N GLN A 529 4.66 25.64 -7.34
CA GLN A 529 4.64 26.91 -6.62
C GLN A 529 4.85 26.67 -5.13
N THR A 530 5.80 27.42 -4.56
CA THR A 530 6.01 27.39 -3.11
C THR A 530 4.89 28.12 -2.40
N ARG A 531 4.56 27.64 -1.20
CA ARG A 531 3.50 28.21 -0.35
C ARG A 531 3.67 29.70 -0.09
N TYR A 532 2.53 30.37 0.05
CA TYR A 532 2.44 31.80 0.37
C TYR A 532 2.50 32.10 1.88
N TYR A 533 1.88 31.25 2.71
CA TYR A 533 1.54 31.60 4.09
C TYR A 533 2.74 31.57 5.04
N THR A 534 2.83 32.55 5.93
CA THR A 534 3.84 32.66 7.01
C THR A 534 3.35 32.09 8.35
N ASN A 535 2.09 31.65 8.38
CA ASN A 535 1.41 31.04 9.52
C ASN A 535 0.54 29.89 9.02
N LEU A 536 0.13 28.99 9.91
CA LEU A 536 -0.85 27.97 9.56
C LEU A 536 -2.21 28.66 9.37
N VAL A 537 -2.85 28.43 8.23
CA VAL A 537 -4.15 29.04 7.86
C VAL A 537 -5.15 27.93 7.59
N LEU A 538 -6.35 28.04 8.16
CA LEU A 538 -7.49 27.22 7.73
C LEU A 538 -8.02 27.79 6.41
N LEU A 539 -7.97 26.97 5.36
CA LEU A 539 -8.42 27.32 4.02
C LEU A 539 -9.92 27.06 3.84
N ASN A 540 -10.37 25.89 4.30
CA ASN A 540 -11.78 25.50 4.20
C ASN A 540 -12.13 24.50 5.31
N SER A 541 -13.42 24.34 5.60
CA SER A 541 -13.88 23.30 6.51
C SER A 541 -15.30 22.82 6.23
N PHE A 542 -15.55 21.56 6.55
CA PHE A 542 -16.87 21.04 6.82
C PHE A 542 -17.03 20.73 8.31
N PRO A 543 -18.09 21.22 8.97
CA PRO A 543 -19.06 22.20 8.50
C PRO A 543 -18.43 23.55 8.17
N GLY A 544 -19.07 24.28 7.26
CA GLY A 544 -18.75 25.67 6.96
C GLY A 544 -19.30 26.64 8.00
N LYS A 545 -18.82 27.89 7.98
CA LYS A 545 -19.31 28.94 8.88
C LYS A 545 -20.79 29.23 8.65
N ASN A 546 -21.56 29.18 9.72
CA ASN A 546 -23.01 29.34 9.75
C ASN A 546 -23.79 28.31 8.92
N ALA A 547 -23.18 27.17 8.58
CA ALA A 547 -23.89 26.14 7.85
C ALA A 547 -25.06 25.60 8.68
N THR A 548 -26.22 25.47 8.04
CA THR A 548 -27.40 24.82 8.60
C THR A 548 -27.51 23.40 8.04
N ASP A 549 -28.50 22.64 8.51
CA ASP A 549 -28.88 21.39 7.84
C ASP A 549 -27.75 20.33 7.84
N ILE A 550 -26.87 20.44 8.84
CA ILE A 550 -25.75 19.53 9.03
C ILE A 550 -26.25 18.22 9.63
N SER A 551 -25.81 17.09 9.05
CA SER A 551 -26.10 15.77 9.60
C SER A 551 -25.61 15.64 11.04
N THR A 552 -26.39 14.93 11.87
CA THR A 552 -25.98 14.58 13.23
C THR A 552 -24.81 13.59 13.27
N ARG A 553 -24.52 12.93 12.14
CA ARG A 553 -23.45 11.93 11.95
C ARG A 553 -22.34 12.43 11.01
N LEU A 554 -22.01 13.71 11.13
CA LEU A 554 -20.95 14.37 10.36
C LEU A 554 -19.53 13.88 10.70
N GLN A 555 -18.63 14.09 9.77
CA GLN A 555 -17.18 14.14 10.02
C GLN A 555 -16.71 15.57 9.85
N ILE A 556 -15.95 16.08 10.82
CA ILE A 556 -15.26 17.35 10.65
C ILE A 556 -14.12 17.14 9.65
N PHE A 557 -14.08 17.97 8.62
CA PHE A 557 -13.00 17.97 7.63
C PHE A 557 -12.43 19.38 7.55
N ALA A 558 -11.20 19.60 8.02
CA ALA A 558 -10.58 20.91 8.06
C ALA A 558 -9.33 20.95 7.18
N LEU A 559 -9.39 21.74 6.11
CA LEU A 559 -8.32 21.92 5.16
C LEU A 559 -7.46 23.12 5.55
N PHE A 560 -6.18 22.89 5.76
CA PHE A 560 -5.18 23.86 6.16
C PHE A 560 -4.16 24.10 5.03
N SER A 561 -3.49 25.24 5.11
CA SER A 561 -2.42 25.64 4.20
C SER A 561 -1.21 24.68 4.19
N ASN A 562 -1.09 23.84 5.20
CA ASN A 562 -0.09 22.77 5.29
C ASN A 562 -0.57 21.68 6.26
N GLN A 563 0.01 20.47 6.18
CA GLN A 563 -0.33 19.35 7.05
C GLN A 563 -0.11 19.70 8.53
N PRO A 564 -1.18 19.69 9.36
CA PRO A 564 -1.02 19.83 10.80
C PRO A 564 -0.06 18.78 11.36
N ASN A 565 0.68 19.11 12.42
CA ASN A 565 1.56 18.13 13.03
C ASN A 565 0.73 17.10 13.81
N LYS A 566 0.60 15.87 13.28
CA LYS A 566 -0.22 14.77 13.82
C LYS A 566 0.02 14.51 15.32
N ASN A 567 1.24 14.71 15.79
CA ASN A 567 1.64 14.49 17.19
C ASN A 567 1.31 15.69 18.10
N LYS A 568 1.15 16.89 17.53
CA LYS A 568 0.89 18.14 18.27
C LYS A 568 -0.53 18.68 18.13
N VAL A 569 -1.38 18.11 17.27
CA VAL A 569 -2.77 18.61 17.08
C VAL A 569 -3.68 18.43 18.30
N ARG A 570 -3.35 17.51 19.22
CA ARG A 570 -4.23 17.16 20.36
C ARG A 570 -4.42 18.38 21.26
N GLY A 571 -5.68 18.71 21.56
CA GLY A 571 -6.04 19.84 22.43
C GLY A 571 -6.26 21.16 21.69
N TYR A 572 -5.94 21.25 20.39
CA TYR A 572 -6.09 22.48 19.60
C TYR A 572 -7.35 22.52 18.71
N TYR A 573 -8.25 21.55 18.84
CA TYR A 573 -9.52 21.53 18.13
C TYR A 573 -10.64 21.05 19.05
N GLN A 574 -11.84 21.62 18.91
CA GLN A 574 -12.97 21.36 19.79
C GLN A 574 -14.29 21.46 19.03
N ILE A 575 -15.29 20.67 19.44
CA ILE A 575 -16.70 20.90 19.12
C ILE A 575 -17.37 21.33 20.41
N VAL A 576 -18.02 22.49 20.40
CA VAL A 576 -18.65 23.08 21.58
C VAL A 576 -20.15 23.19 21.35
N ASP A 577 -20.97 22.69 22.28
CA ASP A 577 -22.43 22.82 22.21
C ASP A 577 -22.91 24.23 22.60
N SER A 578 -24.23 24.44 22.55
CA SER A 578 -24.87 25.72 22.91
C SER A 578 -24.72 26.12 24.38
N LEU A 579 -24.39 25.16 25.26
CA LEU A 579 -24.17 25.36 26.69
C LEU A 579 -22.69 25.65 27.02
N GLY A 580 -21.79 25.53 26.04
CA GLY A 580 -20.35 25.70 26.22
C GLY A 580 -19.61 24.42 26.56
N THR A 581 -20.27 23.26 26.52
CA THR A 581 -19.66 21.95 26.78
C THR A 581 -18.80 21.53 25.60
N ILE A 582 -17.57 21.08 25.87
CA ILE A 582 -16.69 20.49 24.85
C ILE A 582 -17.06 19.02 24.68
N LEU A 583 -17.39 18.63 23.45
CA LEU A 583 -17.77 17.25 23.13
C LEU A 583 -16.54 16.36 22.94
N ALA A 584 -16.68 15.09 23.34
CA ALA A 584 -15.69 14.06 23.05
C ALA A 584 -15.66 13.76 21.54
N VAL A 585 -14.45 13.50 21.02
CA VAL A 585 -14.18 13.23 19.60
C VAL A 585 -13.47 11.89 19.41
N ARG A 586 -13.54 11.32 18.21
CA ARG A 586 -12.90 10.06 17.80
C ARG A 586 -12.35 10.15 16.36
N SER A 587 -11.73 9.06 15.89
CA SER A 587 -11.30 8.89 14.49
C SER A 587 -10.45 10.04 13.96
N LYS A 588 -9.47 10.48 14.77
CA LYS A 588 -8.60 11.62 14.44
C LYS A 588 -7.57 11.20 13.39
N GLU A 589 -7.65 11.81 12.22
CA GLU A 589 -6.74 11.61 11.11
C GLU A 589 -6.09 12.93 10.69
N VAL A 590 -4.83 12.85 10.28
CA VAL A 590 -4.08 13.97 9.73
C VAL A 590 -3.31 13.46 8.53
N PHE A 591 -3.58 14.02 7.36
CA PHE A 591 -3.02 13.59 6.08
C PHE A 591 -2.89 14.78 5.14
N SER A 592 -2.28 14.57 3.97
CA SER A 592 -2.20 15.56 2.91
C SER A 592 -3.20 15.23 1.80
N LYS A 593 -3.85 16.26 1.23
CA LYS A 593 -4.72 16.17 0.06
C LYS A 593 -4.37 17.30 -0.89
N GLU A 594 -3.95 16.96 -2.11
CA GLU A 594 -3.50 17.92 -3.14
C GLU A 594 -2.49 18.97 -2.63
N GLY A 595 -1.45 18.51 -1.93
CA GLY A 595 -0.41 19.40 -1.37
C GLY A 595 -0.87 20.30 -0.21
N ARG A 596 -2.07 20.09 0.32
CA ARG A 596 -2.65 20.79 1.48
C ARG A 596 -2.83 19.84 2.65
N GLY A 597 -2.91 20.39 3.85
CA GLY A 597 -3.08 19.60 5.06
C GLY A 597 -4.53 19.37 5.42
N VAL A 598 -4.91 18.16 5.80
CA VAL A 598 -6.24 17.86 6.34
C VAL A 598 -6.12 17.43 7.80
N LEU A 599 -6.97 18.00 8.66
CA LEU A 599 -7.29 17.46 9.97
C LEU A 599 -8.75 16.99 9.94
N SER A 600 -8.95 15.70 10.14
CA SER A 600 -10.26 15.06 10.14
C SER A 600 -10.55 14.40 11.48
N PHE A 601 -11.78 14.51 11.97
CA PHE A 601 -12.24 13.86 13.20
C PHE A 601 -13.76 13.87 13.31
N GLU A 602 -14.33 13.05 14.19
CA GLU A 602 -15.78 12.93 14.38
C GLU A 602 -16.16 13.17 15.85
N PRO A 603 -17.37 13.66 16.14
CA PRO A 603 -17.98 13.50 17.45
C PRO A 603 -18.01 12.02 17.86
N ARG A 604 -17.77 11.72 19.14
CA ARG A 604 -17.81 10.33 19.66
C ARG A 604 -19.22 9.73 19.62
N SER A 605 -20.24 10.58 19.70
CA SER A 605 -21.66 10.25 19.64
C SER A 605 -22.36 11.18 18.64
N PRO A 606 -23.43 10.73 17.96
CA PRO A 606 -24.22 11.61 17.09
C PRO A 606 -24.63 12.90 17.81
N LEU A 607 -24.57 14.02 17.07
CA LEU A 607 -25.00 15.31 17.59
C LEU A 607 -26.52 15.34 17.78
N GLN A 608 -26.99 16.18 18.69
CA GLN A 608 -28.43 16.40 18.85
C GLN A 608 -29.01 17.06 17.58
N PRO A 609 -30.19 16.61 17.10
CA PRO A 609 -30.93 17.30 16.05
C PRO A 609 -31.23 18.77 16.41
N ASN A 610 -31.43 19.59 15.39
CA ASN A 610 -31.86 20.99 15.49
C ASN A 610 -31.01 21.90 16.39
N SER A 611 -29.76 21.52 16.67
CA SER A 611 -28.94 22.11 17.74
C SER A 611 -27.78 22.91 17.17
N ARG A 612 -27.37 23.96 17.90
CA ARG A 612 -26.23 24.81 17.51
C ARG A 612 -24.95 24.32 18.15
N TYR A 613 -23.89 24.29 17.36
CA TYR A 613 -22.54 23.94 17.78
C TYR A 613 -21.52 24.95 17.24
N ILE A 614 -20.33 24.99 17.85
CA ILE A 614 -19.19 25.76 17.39
C ILE A 614 -18.00 24.81 17.26
N LEU A 615 -17.50 24.65 16.04
CA LEU A 615 -16.20 24.06 15.77
C LEU A 615 -15.11 25.11 16.04
N ARG A 616 -14.13 24.79 16.87
CA ARG A 616 -13.01 25.67 17.20
C ARG A 616 -11.67 25.07 16.82
N PHE A 617 -10.78 25.90 16.29
CA PHE A 617 -9.35 25.64 16.21
C PHE A 617 -8.62 26.69 17.05
N LEU A 618 -7.81 26.25 18.00
CA LEU A 618 -7.17 27.10 19.00
C LEU A 618 -5.77 27.55 18.53
N PRO A 619 -5.32 28.74 18.95
CA PRO A 619 -3.99 29.23 18.66
C PRO A 619 -2.93 28.30 19.25
N GLY A 620 -1.79 28.16 18.56
CA GLY A 620 -0.75 27.21 18.93
C GLY A 620 -0.80 25.88 18.17
N LEU A 621 -1.86 25.62 17.40
CA LEU A 621 -1.87 24.51 16.44
C LEU A 621 -0.74 24.72 15.43
N THR A 622 0.20 23.77 15.36
CA THR A 622 1.33 23.86 14.43
C THR A 622 1.21 22.88 13.28
N ASP A 623 1.73 23.25 12.13
CA ASP A 623 1.98 22.32 11.03
C ASP A 623 3.32 21.56 11.20
N VAL A 624 3.63 20.69 10.24
CA VAL A 624 4.90 19.95 10.18
C VAL A 624 6.14 20.84 10.00
N ASP A 625 5.97 22.12 9.68
CA ASP A 625 7.04 23.13 9.54
C ASP A 625 7.14 24.03 10.78
N ASN A 626 6.34 23.75 11.81
CA ASN A 626 6.15 24.59 12.99
C ASN A 626 5.54 25.98 12.70
N LEU A 627 4.90 26.20 11.55
CA LEU A 627 4.05 27.37 11.36
C LEU A 627 2.82 27.24 12.26
N VAL A 628 2.48 28.35 12.93
CA VAL A 628 1.50 28.35 14.01
C VAL A 628 0.20 29.00 13.54
N LEU A 629 -0.94 28.41 13.93
CA LEU A 629 -2.24 29.08 13.85
C LEU A 629 -2.28 30.19 14.92
N GLN A 630 -2.38 31.44 14.49
CA GLN A 630 -2.20 32.59 15.38
C GLN A 630 -3.43 32.90 16.24
N ASP A 631 -4.63 32.75 15.67
CA ASP A 631 -5.88 33.15 16.31
C ASP A 631 -6.83 31.97 16.49
N THR A 632 -7.74 32.07 17.45
CA THR A 632 -8.84 31.11 17.56
C THR A 632 -9.79 31.28 16.36
N ILE A 633 -9.97 30.21 15.60
CA ILE A 633 -11.02 30.12 14.58
C ILE A 633 -12.27 29.54 15.23
N SER A 634 -13.42 30.18 15.04
CA SER A 634 -14.72 29.70 15.52
C SER A 634 -15.72 29.62 14.37
N ILE A 635 -16.24 28.42 14.15
CA ILE A 635 -17.11 28.05 13.03
C ILE A 635 -18.43 27.56 13.62
N PRO A 636 -19.40 28.46 13.83
CA PRO A 636 -20.74 28.06 14.25
C PRO A 636 -21.45 27.27 13.13
N PHE A 637 -22.20 26.24 13.49
CA PHE A 637 -23.07 25.49 12.57
C PHE A 637 -24.30 24.96 13.31
N ARG A 638 -25.34 24.57 12.57
CA ARG A 638 -26.58 23.99 13.11
C ARG A 638 -26.87 22.64 12.47
N THR A 639 -27.20 21.65 13.29
CA THR A 639 -27.68 20.35 12.79
C THR A 639 -29.11 20.45 12.26
N TRP A 640 -29.46 19.59 11.29
CA TRP A 640 -30.82 19.53 10.74
C TRP A 640 -31.84 19.16 11.83
N ALA A 641 -33.08 19.64 11.69
CA ALA A 641 -34.21 19.41 12.60
C ALA A 641 -34.97 18.06 12.46
N GLN A 642 -34.45 17.09 11.69
CA GLN A 642 -35.14 15.85 11.35
C GLN A 642 -34.33 14.68 11.89
N ASP A 643 -35.02 13.71 12.46
CA ASP A 643 -34.45 12.40 12.76
C ASP A 643 -34.93 11.40 11.69
N TYR A 644 -33.98 10.68 11.12
CA TYR A 644 -34.23 9.78 10.00
C TYR A 644 -34.68 8.41 10.55
N GLY A 645 -35.93 8.05 10.29
CA GLY A 645 -36.46 6.71 10.53
C GLY A 645 -35.98 5.73 9.46
N THR A 646 -35.72 4.49 9.85
CA THR A 646 -35.32 3.42 8.94
C THR A 646 -36.54 2.89 8.17
N GLY A 647 -36.47 2.91 6.84
CA GLY A 647 -37.37 2.14 5.98
C GLY A 647 -36.85 0.71 5.79
N PRO A 648 -37.58 -0.18 5.10
CA PRO A 648 -37.04 -1.48 4.74
C PRO A 648 -35.83 -1.34 3.81
N VAL A 649 -34.73 -2.01 4.17
CA VAL A 649 -33.47 -1.99 3.42
C VAL A 649 -33.59 -2.87 2.17
N LEU A 650 -33.28 -2.28 1.03
CA LEU A 650 -33.19 -2.91 -0.28
C LEU A 650 -31.79 -3.49 -0.53
N ASP A 651 -30.76 -2.73 -0.15
CA ASP A 651 -29.36 -3.13 -0.25
C ASP A 651 -28.56 -2.49 0.89
N GLY A 652 -28.07 -3.31 1.81
CA GLY A 652 -27.18 -2.88 2.90
C GLY A 652 -25.70 -2.87 2.51
N PHE A 653 -25.36 -3.17 1.26
CA PHE A 653 -23.98 -3.25 0.78
C PHE A 653 -23.08 -4.26 1.54
N GLU A 654 -23.70 -5.28 2.15
CA GLU A 654 -23.02 -6.42 2.79
C GLU A 654 -22.20 -7.25 1.78
N SER A 655 -22.58 -7.18 0.50
CA SER A 655 -21.85 -7.67 -0.67
C SER A 655 -21.79 -6.58 -1.73
N ILE A 656 -20.68 -6.51 -2.47
CA ILE A 656 -20.54 -5.66 -3.67
C ILE A 656 -20.77 -6.44 -4.98
N SER A 657 -21.04 -7.75 -4.91
CA SER A 657 -21.17 -8.60 -6.11
C SER A 657 -22.32 -8.21 -7.06
N GLY A 658 -23.27 -7.39 -6.60
CA GLY A 658 -24.34 -6.84 -7.43
C GLY A 658 -23.99 -5.50 -8.10
N TRP A 659 -22.77 -5.00 -7.89
CA TRP A 659 -22.28 -3.71 -8.34
C TRP A 659 -21.09 -3.90 -9.26
N LEU A 660 -21.22 -3.42 -10.50
CA LEU A 660 -20.14 -3.47 -11.49
C LEU A 660 -18.98 -2.59 -11.03
N ASP A 661 -17.74 -3.09 -11.11
CA ASP A 661 -16.58 -2.27 -10.83
C ASP A 661 -16.56 -1.06 -11.79
N PRO A 662 -16.29 0.16 -11.31
CA PRO A 662 -16.30 1.33 -12.16
C PRO A 662 -15.41 1.21 -13.40
N ASN A 663 -14.30 0.46 -13.35
CA ASN A 663 -13.41 0.28 -14.49
C ASN A 663 -14.02 -0.58 -15.60
N ASP A 664 -14.98 -1.44 -15.26
CA ASP A 664 -15.68 -2.28 -16.23
C ASP A 664 -16.92 -1.58 -16.82
N ASP A 665 -17.30 -0.41 -16.29
CA ASP A 665 -18.47 0.33 -16.74
C ASP A 665 -18.15 1.30 -17.89
N SER A 666 -18.84 1.15 -19.02
CA SER A 666 -18.60 1.92 -20.24
C SER A 666 -18.87 3.44 -20.14
N MET A 667 -19.50 3.92 -19.07
CA MET A 667 -19.72 5.35 -18.82
C MET A 667 -18.69 5.95 -17.87
N THR A 668 -17.89 5.14 -17.18
CA THR A 668 -16.72 5.60 -16.44
C THR A 668 -15.64 6.04 -17.43
N ARG A 669 -15.07 7.22 -17.22
CA ARG A 669 -14.03 7.79 -18.09
C ARG A 669 -13.22 8.84 -17.35
N GLY A 670 -11.97 9.01 -17.78
CA GLY A 670 -11.08 10.03 -17.22
C GLY A 670 -10.67 9.71 -15.78
N THR A 671 -10.66 8.43 -15.41
CA THR A 671 -10.26 7.91 -14.11
C THR A 671 -8.95 7.12 -14.21
N ASP A 672 -8.22 7.05 -13.10
CA ASP A 672 -7.05 6.19 -12.93
C ASP A 672 -7.52 4.77 -12.59
N GLU A 673 -7.38 3.85 -13.53
CA GLU A 673 -7.86 2.46 -13.43
C GLU A 673 -7.16 1.66 -12.33
N THR A 674 -5.97 2.10 -11.89
CA THR A 674 -5.23 1.42 -10.82
C THR A 674 -5.73 1.79 -9.42
N VAL A 675 -6.50 2.88 -9.30
CA VAL A 675 -6.96 3.44 -8.03
C VAL A 675 -8.49 3.38 -7.91
N THR A 676 -9.19 3.60 -9.01
CA THR A 676 -10.66 3.66 -9.03
C THR A 676 -11.22 2.25 -8.90
N MET A 677 -12.02 1.97 -7.88
CA MET A 677 -12.58 0.63 -7.62
C MET A 677 -13.73 0.67 -6.63
N VAL A 678 -14.52 -0.40 -6.59
CA VAL A 678 -15.50 -0.68 -5.52
C VAL A 678 -15.04 -1.82 -4.62
N SER A 679 -15.25 -1.69 -3.32
CA SER A 679 -14.96 -2.75 -2.35
C SER A 679 -15.88 -2.67 -1.13
N ARG A 680 -15.78 -3.64 -0.23
CA ARG A 680 -16.47 -3.62 1.07
C ARG A 680 -15.62 -2.94 2.13
N ASN A 681 -16.28 -2.27 3.06
CA ASN A 681 -15.64 -1.62 4.20
C ASN A 681 -16.34 -1.98 5.51
N SER A 682 -15.55 -2.40 6.51
CA SER A 682 -16.06 -2.76 7.84
C SER A 682 -15.95 -1.63 8.86
N LEU A 683 -15.18 -0.56 8.59
CA LEU A 683 -14.88 0.46 9.60
C LEU A 683 -15.92 1.57 9.67
N ARG A 684 -16.54 1.92 8.55
CA ARG A 684 -17.53 3.00 8.43
C ARG A 684 -18.83 2.43 7.89
N ARG A 685 -19.79 2.17 8.79
CA ARG A 685 -21.12 1.64 8.45
C ARG A 685 -22.20 2.26 9.32
N ILE A 686 -23.41 2.30 8.81
CA ILE A 686 -24.65 2.67 9.49
C ILE A 686 -25.24 1.45 10.20
N SER A 687 -25.36 0.34 9.47
CA SER A 687 -25.91 -0.91 9.97
C SER A 687 -25.04 -2.10 9.56
N GLY A 688 -25.45 -3.31 9.93
CA GLY A 688 -24.80 -4.54 9.50
C GLY A 688 -23.30 -4.68 9.83
N SER A 689 -22.58 -5.43 8.99
CA SER A 689 -21.15 -5.73 9.14
C SER A 689 -20.29 -4.95 8.16
N TYR A 690 -20.83 -4.58 7.00
CA TYR A 690 -20.10 -3.88 5.95
C TYR A 690 -20.93 -2.75 5.34
N SER A 691 -20.23 -1.79 4.75
CA SER A 691 -20.78 -0.83 3.81
C SER A 691 -20.09 -1.00 2.44
N GLY A 692 -20.66 -0.40 1.40
CA GLY A 692 -19.96 -0.20 0.13
C GLY A 692 -18.91 0.89 0.29
N MET A 693 -17.76 0.74 -0.36
CA MET A 693 -16.69 1.75 -0.45
C MET A 693 -16.35 1.97 -1.92
N LEU A 694 -16.61 3.17 -2.41
CA LEU A 694 -16.23 3.61 -3.75
C LEU A 694 -15.02 4.53 -3.65
N THR A 695 -13.88 4.10 -4.18
CA THR A 695 -12.68 4.94 -4.31
C THR A 695 -12.55 5.37 -5.76
N TYR A 696 -12.21 6.64 -6.00
CA TYR A 696 -12.05 7.17 -7.34
C TYR A 696 -10.88 8.17 -7.41
N LYS A 697 -10.27 8.26 -8.60
CA LYS A 697 -9.25 9.27 -8.91
C LYS A 697 -9.36 9.70 -10.37
N PHE A 698 -9.52 10.99 -10.62
CA PHE A 698 -9.54 11.58 -11.96
C PHE A 698 -8.13 11.93 -12.44
N ILE A 699 -7.88 11.79 -13.75
CA ILE A 699 -6.55 12.01 -14.38
C ILE A 699 -6.40 13.36 -15.10
N SER A 700 -7.48 14.14 -15.21
CA SER A 700 -7.50 15.46 -15.84
C SER A 700 -8.20 16.49 -14.95
N ASP A 701 -8.14 17.78 -15.28
CA ASP A 701 -8.76 18.86 -14.47
C ASP A 701 -10.27 19.07 -14.74
N SER A 702 -10.87 18.28 -15.65
CA SER A 702 -12.30 18.36 -15.96
C SER A 702 -12.81 17.12 -16.69
N ALA A 703 -14.14 16.96 -16.73
CA ALA A 703 -14.89 15.99 -17.54
C ALA A 703 -14.78 14.49 -17.17
N GLY A 704 -14.08 14.16 -16.07
CA GLY A 704 -14.07 12.82 -15.50
C GLY A 704 -15.46 12.38 -14.99
N ILE A 705 -15.78 11.10 -15.18
CA ILE A 705 -17.00 10.45 -14.68
C ILE A 705 -16.59 9.11 -14.06
N CYS A 706 -16.99 8.86 -12.82
CA CYS A 706 -16.89 7.56 -12.16
C CYS A 706 -18.31 7.07 -11.86
N ARG A 707 -18.72 5.94 -12.44
CA ARG A 707 -20.04 5.35 -12.22
C ARG A 707 -19.94 4.00 -11.53
N LEU A 708 -20.64 3.86 -10.41
CA LEU A 708 -20.87 2.58 -9.75
C LEU A 708 -22.27 2.10 -10.11
N ARG A 709 -22.36 1.12 -11.02
CA ARG A 709 -23.63 0.63 -11.58
C ARG A 709 -24.10 -0.65 -10.89
N ASN A 710 -25.35 -0.67 -10.45
CA ASN A 710 -26.03 -1.85 -9.93
C ASN A 710 -26.53 -2.72 -11.09
N GLU A 711 -26.01 -3.93 -11.20
CA GLU A 711 -26.35 -4.87 -12.27
C GLU A 711 -27.63 -5.66 -11.99
N GLN A 712 -28.04 -5.73 -10.73
CA GLN A 712 -29.23 -6.45 -10.31
C GLN A 712 -30.53 -5.72 -10.68
N ARG A 713 -30.44 -4.41 -11.01
CA ARG A 713 -31.59 -3.54 -11.31
C ARG A 713 -32.68 -3.70 -10.26
N ILE A 714 -32.40 -3.28 -9.03
CA ILE A 714 -33.31 -3.46 -7.90
C ILE A 714 -34.59 -2.67 -8.15
N LYS A 715 -35.71 -3.39 -8.33
CA LYS A 715 -37.04 -2.81 -8.54
C LYS A 715 -37.56 -2.21 -7.24
N LEU A 716 -37.94 -0.94 -7.29
CA LEU A 716 -38.48 -0.20 -6.15
C LEU A 716 -40.00 -0.41 -6.07
N PRO A 717 -40.56 -0.70 -4.88
CA PRO A 717 -42.00 -0.72 -4.68
C PRO A 717 -42.54 0.71 -4.77
N VAL A 718 -43.30 1.03 -5.81
CA VAL A 718 -43.82 2.39 -6.05
C VAL A 718 -45.24 2.51 -5.51
N ASN A 719 -45.44 3.33 -4.47
CA ASN A 719 -46.75 3.87 -4.11
C ASN A 719 -46.72 5.41 -4.19
N SER A 720 -47.89 6.05 -4.28
CA SER A 720 -47.99 7.52 -4.24
C SER A 720 -47.41 8.04 -2.92
N GLY A 721 -46.46 8.98 -2.98
CA GLY A 721 -45.75 9.54 -1.83
C GLY A 721 -44.62 8.66 -1.27
N SER A 722 -44.23 7.57 -1.94
CA SER A 722 -43.06 6.77 -1.54
C SER A 722 -41.74 7.46 -1.87
N GLU A 723 -40.76 7.29 -1.00
CA GLU A 723 -39.42 7.86 -1.14
C GLU A 723 -38.35 6.76 -1.15
N PHE A 724 -37.32 6.95 -1.94
CA PHE A 724 -36.06 6.20 -1.85
C PHE A 724 -35.10 6.94 -0.93
N GLY A 725 -34.35 6.21 -0.11
CA GLY A 725 -33.25 6.78 0.66
C GLY A 725 -31.99 5.94 0.61
N ILE A 726 -30.84 6.58 0.76
CA ILE A 726 -29.55 5.90 0.88
C ILE A 726 -28.64 6.72 1.78
N TRP A 727 -27.89 6.06 2.66
CA TRP A 727 -26.85 6.73 3.42
C TRP A 727 -25.58 6.88 2.59
N VAL A 728 -25.09 8.11 2.50
CA VAL A 728 -23.86 8.44 1.77
C VAL A 728 -22.90 9.13 2.71
N TYR A 729 -21.76 8.50 2.94
CA TYR A 729 -20.64 9.09 3.63
C TYR A 729 -19.86 9.96 2.64
N GLY A 730 -20.01 11.28 2.75
CA GLY A 730 -19.36 12.25 1.86
C GLY A 730 -17.85 12.38 2.13
N ASP A 731 -17.12 12.78 1.09
CA ASP A 731 -15.66 12.91 1.08
C ASP A 731 -15.16 14.37 1.02
N PHE A 732 -16.09 15.33 1.01
CA PHE A 732 -15.82 16.76 0.83
C PHE A 732 -15.01 17.09 -0.45
N SER A 733 -15.17 16.29 -1.50
CA SER A 733 -14.43 16.45 -2.75
C SER A 733 -14.81 17.66 -3.56
N HIS A 734 -15.96 18.29 -3.33
CA HIS A 734 -16.55 19.31 -4.22
C HIS A 734 -16.83 18.82 -5.66
N ASN A 735 -16.74 17.51 -5.91
CA ASN A 735 -17.26 16.90 -7.13
C ASN A 735 -18.78 16.82 -7.09
N LEU A 736 -19.39 16.58 -8.23
CA LEU A 736 -20.83 16.43 -8.35
C LEU A 736 -21.22 14.97 -8.06
N PHE A 737 -22.18 14.77 -7.18
CA PHE A 737 -22.77 13.47 -6.85
C PHE A 737 -24.17 13.37 -7.45
N GLU A 738 -24.45 12.28 -8.14
CA GLU A 738 -25.74 12.00 -8.76
C GLU A 738 -26.24 10.59 -8.41
N LEU A 739 -27.56 10.45 -8.25
CA LEU A 739 -28.24 9.16 -8.16
C LEU A 739 -29.07 8.94 -9.43
N TRP A 740 -28.84 7.81 -10.08
CA TRP A 740 -29.45 7.47 -11.36
C TRP A 740 -30.42 6.31 -11.18
N PHE A 741 -31.54 6.39 -11.89
CA PHE A 741 -32.62 5.42 -11.87
C PHE A 741 -33.01 5.03 -13.29
N ASP A 742 -33.60 3.86 -13.44
CA ASP A 742 -34.26 3.45 -14.68
C ASP A 742 -35.77 3.36 -14.47
N ARG A 743 -36.48 3.54 -15.57
CA ARG A 743 -37.89 3.17 -15.77
C ARG A 743 -37.98 2.00 -16.75
N ASP A 744 -39.19 1.49 -16.98
CA ASP A 744 -39.38 0.43 -17.97
C ASP A 744 -39.12 0.93 -19.41
N ASP A 745 -39.34 2.23 -19.68
CA ASP A 745 -39.21 2.84 -21.02
C ASP A 745 -38.03 3.82 -21.19
N THR A 746 -37.40 4.22 -20.10
CA THR A 746 -36.34 5.26 -20.08
C THR A 746 -35.24 4.83 -19.11
N THR A 747 -33.98 5.04 -19.48
CA THR A 747 -32.81 4.63 -18.67
C THR A 747 -31.93 5.83 -18.32
N ASN A 748 -31.11 5.71 -17.28
CA ASN A 748 -30.18 6.74 -16.82
C ASN A 748 -30.85 8.07 -16.43
N VAL A 749 -32.01 8.00 -15.78
CA VAL A 749 -32.76 9.17 -15.27
C VAL A 749 -32.04 9.70 -14.03
N VAL A 750 -31.54 10.93 -14.09
CA VAL A 750 -30.87 11.59 -12.96
C VAL A 750 -31.92 12.15 -12.01
N ALA A 751 -32.14 11.50 -10.87
CA ALA A 751 -33.18 11.88 -9.92
C ALA A 751 -32.66 12.68 -8.72
N PHE A 752 -31.36 12.58 -8.43
CA PHE A 752 -30.69 13.43 -7.44
C PHE A 752 -29.39 13.97 -8.02
N LYS A 753 -29.08 15.21 -7.67
CA LYS A 753 -27.84 15.88 -8.05
C LYS A 753 -27.49 16.94 -7.02
N ASP A 754 -26.32 16.81 -6.39
CA ASP A 754 -25.79 17.80 -5.45
C ASP A 754 -24.25 17.80 -5.47
N THR A 755 -23.64 18.86 -4.96
CA THR A 755 -22.18 18.93 -4.81
C THR A 755 -21.76 18.22 -3.53
N LEU A 756 -20.68 17.43 -3.58
CA LEU A 756 -20.03 16.78 -2.43
C LEU A 756 -19.30 17.79 -1.54
N ASN A 757 -20.07 18.72 -0.96
CA ASN A 757 -19.62 19.73 -0.02
C ASN A 757 -19.86 19.31 1.45
N TRP A 758 -20.01 18.02 1.71
CA TRP A 758 -20.16 17.44 3.04
C TRP A 758 -19.17 16.31 3.31
N ALA A 759 -18.89 16.05 4.58
CA ALA A 759 -18.14 14.89 5.06
C ALA A 759 -18.90 14.16 6.17
N GLY A 760 -18.83 12.84 6.16
CA GLY A 760 -19.62 12.00 7.07
C GLY A 760 -20.98 11.60 6.48
N TRP A 761 -21.76 10.88 7.28
CA TRP A 761 -23.02 10.27 6.84
C TRP A 761 -24.11 11.31 6.63
N LYS A 762 -24.68 11.36 5.42
CA LYS A 762 -25.87 12.13 5.07
C LYS A 762 -26.87 11.18 4.42
N MET A 763 -28.13 11.22 4.86
CA MET A 763 -29.20 10.53 4.16
C MET A 763 -29.56 11.34 2.92
N ILE A 764 -29.49 10.73 1.75
CA ILE A 764 -30.01 11.31 0.51
C ILE A 764 -31.38 10.69 0.26
N VAL A 765 -32.38 11.52 0.01
CA VAL A 765 -33.76 11.10 -0.21
C VAL A 765 -34.26 11.60 -1.56
N VAL A 766 -34.95 10.72 -2.29
CA VAL A 766 -35.48 10.96 -3.62
C VAL A 766 -36.95 10.57 -3.64
N PRO A 767 -37.89 11.51 -3.86
CA PRO A 767 -39.30 11.19 -4.08
C PRO A 767 -39.44 10.33 -5.34
N LEU A 768 -40.02 9.13 -5.23
CA LEU A 768 -40.08 8.20 -6.36
C LEU A 768 -40.99 8.69 -7.50
N ASP A 769 -41.92 9.57 -7.20
CA ASP A 769 -42.80 10.24 -8.16
C ASP A 769 -42.10 11.34 -8.97
N SER A 770 -40.95 11.84 -8.49
CA SER A 770 -40.13 12.83 -9.20
C SER A 770 -39.25 12.24 -10.32
N ILE A 771 -39.22 10.91 -10.46
CA ILE A 771 -38.37 10.21 -11.43
C ILE A 771 -39.11 10.13 -12.77
N ASP A 772 -38.64 10.87 -13.78
CA ASP A 772 -39.25 10.93 -15.12
C ASP A 772 -39.34 9.54 -15.80
N GLY A 773 -40.38 9.34 -16.61
CA GLY A 773 -40.64 8.13 -17.43
C GLY A 773 -41.81 7.25 -16.93
N ASN A 774 -42.08 6.14 -17.62
CA ASN A 774 -43.24 5.28 -17.35
C ASN A 774 -42.88 3.89 -16.81
N GLY A 775 -43.78 3.32 -16.01
CA GLY A 775 -43.65 1.96 -15.49
C GLY A 775 -42.90 1.86 -14.16
N SER A 776 -42.29 0.72 -13.91
CA SER A 776 -41.57 0.41 -12.67
C SER A 776 -40.31 1.27 -12.52
N VAL A 777 -39.92 1.62 -11.29
CA VAL A 777 -38.68 2.34 -11.01
C VAL A 777 -37.60 1.36 -10.53
N TYR A 778 -36.36 1.55 -10.97
CA TYR A 778 -35.21 0.76 -10.53
C TYR A 778 -34.07 1.68 -10.09
N PHE A 779 -33.49 1.44 -8.92
CA PHE A 779 -32.26 2.13 -8.52
C PHE A 779 -31.08 1.54 -9.30
N GLN A 780 -30.33 2.39 -10.00
CA GLN A 780 -29.38 1.94 -11.02
C GLN A 780 -27.94 2.31 -10.71
N SER A 781 -27.61 3.56 -10.38
CA SER A 781 -26.21 3.92 -10.12
C SER A 781 -26.01 5.04 -9.13
N VAL A 782 -24.81 5.05 -8.56
CA VAL A 782 -24.18 6.22 -7.95
C VAL A 782 -23.13 6.76 -8.93
N VAL A 783 -23.16 8.07 -9.21
CA VAL A 783 -22.27 8.69 -10.21
C VAL A 783 -21.56 9.90 -9.61
N ILE A 784 -20.24 9.94 -9.77
CA ILE A 784 -19.39 11.08 -9.43
C ILE A 784 -18.89 11.74 -10.71
N LYS A 785 -19.15 13.03 -10.87
CA LYS A 785 -18.66 13.82 -11.99
C LYS A 785 -17.71 14.89 -11.51
N GLN A 786 -16.56 14.95 -12.15
CA GLN A 786 -15.53 15.92 -11.83
C GLN A 786 -16.02 17.34 -12.10
N THR A 787 -15.78 18.25 -11.16
CA THR A 787 -16.01 19.69 -11.35
C THR A 787 -14.67 20.44 -11.40
N PRO A 788 -14.61 21.64 -12.01
CA PRO A 788 -13.38 22.43 -12.02
C PRO A 788 -12.87 22.85 -10.63
N GLN A 789 -13.71 22.78 -9.61
CA GLN A 789 -13.37 23.08 -8.22
C GLN A 789 -13.21 21.82 -7.36
N GLY A 790 -13.43 20.64 -7.96
CA GLY A 790 -13.44 19.36 -7.28
C GLY A 790 -12.05 18.75 -7.17
N TYR A 791 -11.80 18.07 -6.05
CA TYR A 791 -10.57 17.31 -5.85
C TYR A 791 -10.51 16.11 -6.77
N HIS A 792 -9.32 15.74 -7.20
CA HIS A 792 -9.12 14.67 -8.17
C HIS A 792 -9.40 13.29 -7.57
N ASP A 793 -9.16 13.10 -6.27
CA ASP A 793 -9.37 11.85 -5.55
C ASP A 793 -10.42 11.95 -4.43
N GLY A 794 -11.07 10.83 -4.15
CA GLY A 794 -12.02 10.72 -3.05
C GLY A 794 -12.47 9.29 -2.76
N THR A 795 -13.09 9.13 -1.59
CA THR A 795 -13.66 7.85 -1.14
C THR A 795 -15.02 8.09 -0.50
N LEU A 796 -16.05 7.49 -1.08
CA LEU A 796 -17.41 7.52 -0.56
C LEU A 796 -17.77 6.18 0.05
N TYR A 797 -18.61 6.20 1.08
CA TYR A 797 -19.22 4.99 1.63
C TYR A 797 -20.72 5.02 1.43
N LEU A 798 -21.28 3.89 1.02
CA LEU A 798 -22.71 3.72 0.72
C LEU A 798 -23.26 2.66 1.66
N ASP A 799 -24.38 2.93 2.28
CA ASP A 799 -25.02 1.98 3.20
C ASP A 799 -26.54 2.16 3.23
N ASP A 800 -27.24 1.09 3.59
CA ASP A 800 -28.69 0.97 3.67
C ASP A 800 -29.42 1.80 2.59
N ALA A 801 -29.41 1.34 1.33
CA ALA A 801 -30.38 1.79 0.33
C ALA A 801 -31.76 1.25 0.72
N GLN A 802 -32.78 2.10 0.79
CA GLN A 802 -34.08 1.82 1.44
C GLN A 802 -35.23 2.39 0.61
N TYR A 803 -36.44 1.88 0.86
CA TYR A 803 -37.68 2.51 0.42
C TYR A 803 -38.57 2.89 1.60
N ASP A 804 -39.47 3.85 1.41
CA ASP A 804 -40.42 4.36 2.43
C ASP A 804 -39.72 4.87 3.71
N VAL A 805 -38.64 5.64 3.51
CA VAL A 805 -37.95 6.33 4.61
C VAL A 805 -38.93 7.29 5.30
N ARG A 806 -39.00 7.23 6.63
CA ARG A 806 -39.90 8.09 7.43
C ARG A 806 -39.10 9.14 8.15
N PHE A 807 -39.61 10.36 8.21
CA PHE A 807 -39.06 11.39 9.08
C PHE A 807 -39.99 11.61 10.26
N THR A 808 -39.40 11.87 11.41
CA THR A 808 -40.12 12.56 12.49
C THR A 808 -39.63 14.00 12.51
N ASP A 809 -40.51 14.93 12.16
CA ASP A 809 -40.24 16.34 12.37
C ASP A 809 -40.19 16.59 13.87
N ILE A 810 -39.04 17.01 14.36
CA ILE A 810 -38.93 17.53 15.72
C ILE A 810 -39.35 18.99 15.62
N GLU A 811 -40.47 19.37 16.26
CA GLU A 811 -40.92 20.76 16.24
C GLU A 811 -39.75 21.72 16.50
N PRO A 812 -39.61 22.80 15.71
CA PRO A 812 -38.45 23.63 15.78
C PRO A 812 -38.33 24.26 17.17
N PHE A 813 -37.27 23.92 17.91
CA PHE A 813 -36.91 24.70 19.09
C PHE A 813 -36.50 26.10 18.61
N VAL A 814 -37.41 27.06 18.78
CA VAL A 814 -37.14 28.48 18.57
C VAL A 814 -36.29 28.96 19.75
N GLY A 815 -35.01 28.57 19.73
CA GLY A 815 -34.00 29.21 20.57
C GLY A 815 -33.99 30.70 20.24
N THR A 816 -34.22 31.55 21.24
CA THR A 816 -34.28 32.99 21.05
C THR A 816 -32.98 33.49 20.39
N PRO A 817 -33.06 34.31 19.32
CA PRO A 817 -31.87 34.82 18.66
C PRO A 817 -30.94 35.48 19.67
N ILE A 818 -29.66 35.11 19.65
CA ILE A 818 -28.63 35.80 20.43
C ILE A 818 -28.64 37.26 19.97
N PRO A 819 -28.86 38.22 20.88
CA PRO A 819 -28.97 39.62 20.50
C PRO A 819 -27.67 40.12 19.86
N GLU A 820 -27.75 40.74 18.68
CA GLU A 820 -26.58 41.29 17.99
C GLU A 820 -25.96 42.49 18.72
N ARG A 821 -26.74 43.13 19.61
CA ARG A 821 -26.35 44.36 20.30
C ARG A 821 -26.58 44.31 21.81
N PHE A 822 -25.72 45.05 22.51
CA PHE A 822 -25.89 45.41 23.91
C PHE A 822 -27.06 46.37 24.05
N GLU A 823 -28.06 46.04 24.88
CA GLU A 823 -29.24 46.89 25.10
C GLU A 823 -29.70 46.81 26.56
N LEU A 824 -30.01 47.96 27.16
CA LEU A 824 -30.69 48.05 28.46
C LEU A 824 -32.06 48.69 28.25
N LYS A 825 -33.12 47.93 28.51
CA LYS A 825 -34.50 48.39 28.34
C LYS A 825 -34.98 49.15 29.57
N GLN A 826 -36.05 49.91 29.35
CA GLN A 826 -36.82 50.53 30.43
C GLN A 826 -37.40 49.43 31.34
N ASN A 827 -37.29 49.59 32.66
CA ASN A 827 -37.90 48.67 33.61
C ASN A 827 -39.42 48.72 33.47
N PHE A 828 -40.09 47.58 33.67
CA PHE A 828 -41.55 47.49 33.57
C PHE A 828 -42.12 46.68 34.74
N PRO A 829 -43.17 47.18 35.44
CA PRO A 829 -43.78 48.50 35.27
C PRO A 829 -42.83 49.64 35.67
N ASN A 830 -43.07 50.86 35.16
CA ASN A 830 -42.42 52.10 35.60
C ASN A 830 -43.38 53.30 35.42
N PRO A 831 -43.88 53.95 36.49
CA PRO A 831 -43.54 53.71 37.90
C PRO A 831 -43.93 52.32 38.41
N PHE A 832 -43.32 51.86 39.50
CA PHE A 832 -43.58 50.55 40.10
C PHE A 832 -43.81 50.60 41.61
N ASN A 833 -44.54 49.61 42.13
CA ASN A 833 -44.82 49.42 43.55
C ASN A 833 -44.93 47.92 43.91
N PRO A 834 -44.09 47.37 44.80
CA PRO A 834 -42.70 47.75 45.04
C PRO A 834 -41.74 46.96 44.13
N VAL A 835 -42.25 46.18 43.16
CA VAL A 835 -41.47 45.29 42.28
C VAL A 835 -41.53 45.75 40.83
N THR A 836 -40.40 45.69 40.15
CA THR A 836 -40.29 45.89 38.69
C THR A 836 -39.36 44.86 38.08
N THR A 837 -39.40 44.73 36.76
CA THR A 837 -38.49 43.88 36.00
C THR A 837 -37.60 44.71 35.10
N ILE A 838 -36.30 44.43 35.12
CA ILE A 838 -35.28 45.04 34.28
C ILE A 838 -34.87 44.04 33.20
N TYR A 839 -35.03 44.43 31.93
CA TYR A 839 -34.64 43.61 30.78
C TYR A 839 -33.37 44.17 30.12
N TYR A 840 -32.43 43.30 29.78
CA TYR A 840 -31.25 43.69 29.00
C TYR A 840 -30.74 42.56 28.10
N SER A 841 -29.95 42.91 27.09
CA SER A 841 -29.29 41.95 26.22
C SER A 841 -27.78 42.16 26.17
N ILE A 842 -27.03 41.05 26.14
CA ILE A 842 -25.58 41.05 25.92
C ILE A 842 -25.23 40.15 24.73
N PRO A 843 -24.44 40.64 23.75
CA PRO A 843 -24.13 39.90 22.52
C PRO A 843 -23.03 38.84 22.70
N LYS A 844 -22.29 38.89 23.81
CA LYS A 844 -21.22 37.95 24.16
C LYS A 844 -21.18 37.73 25.67
N SER A 845 -20.69 36.56 26.09
CA SER A 845 -20.51 36.24 27.51
C SER A 845 -19.50 37.21 28.14
N VAL A 846 -19.88 37.91 29.20
CA VAL A 846 -19.06 38.96 29.83
C VAL A 846 -19.49 39.19 31.28
N LYS A 847 -18.61 39.75 32.11
CA LYS A 847 -18.97 40.23 33.45
C LYS A 847 -19.99 41.38 33.32
N VAL A 848 -21.15 41.18 33.95
CA VAL A 848 -22.27 42.12 34.01
C VAL A 848 -22.39 42.68 35.42
N GLU A 849 -22.47 44.01 35.52
CA GLU A 849 -22.71 44.75 36.75
C GLU A 849 -23.96 45.63 36.57
N LEU A 850 -25.04 45.35 37.31
CA LEU A 850 -26.28 46.13 37.33
C LEU A 850 -26.46 46.75 38.72
N VAL A 851 -26.41 48.08 38.80
CA VAL A 851 -26.43 48.83 40.07
C VAL A 851 -27.50 49.91 40.03
N VAL A 852 -28.24 50.08 41.13
CA VAL A 852 -29.24 51.14 41.32
C VAL A 852 -28.67 52.26 42.19
N PHE A 853 -28.92 53.50 41.80
CA PHE A 853 -28.45 54.73 42.43
C PHE A 853 -29.64 55.66 42.74
N ASN A 854 -29.52 56.45 43.82
CA ASN A 854 -30.43 57.58 44.05
C ASN A 854 -30.03 58.80 43.20
N ILE A 855 -30.81 59.87 43.25
CA ILE A 855 -30.56 61.09 42.46
C ILE A 855 -29.27 61.84 42.85
N LEU A 856 -28.74 61.58 44.05
CA LEU A 856 -27.45 62.11 44.51
C LEU A 856 -26.26 61.27 44.00
N GLY A 857 -26.52 60.21 43.21
CA GLY A 857 -25.48 59.32 42.69
C GLY A 857 -24.96 58.28 43.69
N GLN A 858 -25.60 58.15 44.86
CA GLN A 858 -25.22 57.13 45.84
C GLN A 858 -25.77 55.77 45.43
N LYS A 859 -24.95 54.73 45.49
CA LYS A 859 -25.35 53.33 45.24
C LYS A 859 -26.31 52.87 46.34
N VAL A 860 -27.52 52.50 45.96
CA VAL A 860 -28.56 52.02 46.89
C VAL A 860 -28.83 50.51 46.78
N ALA A 861 -28.46 49.88 45.65
CA ALA A 861 -28.52 48.43 45.50
C ALA A 861 -27.55 47.92 44.42
N GLU A 862 -26.97 46.73 44.62
CA GLU A 862 -26.30 45.94 43.57
C GLU A 862 -27.20 44.77 43.20
N VAL A 863 -27.68 44.75 41.97
CA VAL A 863 -28.70 43.79 41.51
C VAL A 863 -28.05 42.60 40.80
N VAL A 864 -26.97 42.84 40.05
CA VAL A 864 -26.18 41.80 39.37
C VAL A 864 -24.71 42.18 39.44
N ASN A 865 -23.83 41.22 39.75
CA ASN A 865 -22.37 41.37 39.67
C ASN A 865 -21.71 40.02 39.38
N THR A 866 -21.95 39.48 38.19
CA THR A 866 -21.46 38.15 37.81
C THR A 866 -21.23 38.03 36.30
N VAL A 867 -20.52 36.98 35.87
CA VAL A 867 -20.40 36.65 34.45
C VAL A 867 -21.72 36.07 33.96
N GLN A 868 -22.25 36.63 32.88
CA GLN A 868 -23.49 36.15 32.26
C GLN A 868 -23.25 35.78 30.80
N ALA A 869 -23.92 34.71 30.35
CA ALA A 869 -23.86 34.23 28.98
C ALA A 869 -24.50 35.21 27.97
N ALA A 870 -24.11 35.11 26.70
CA ALA A 870 -24.74 35.87 25.63
C ALA A 870 -26.24 35.56 25.54
N GLY A 871 -27.08 36.58 25.49
CA GLY A 871 -28.53 36.38 25.52
C GLY A 871 -29.31 37.58 26.04
N LYS A 872 -30.64 37.40 26.11
CA LYS A 872 -31.55 38.30 26.80
C LYS A 872 -31.67 37.85 28.25
N HIS A 873 -31.64 38.81 29.16
CA HIS A 873 -31.71 38.60 30.60
C HIS A 873 -32.86 39.41 31.18
N GLU A 874 -33.54 38.82 32.15
CA GLU A 874 -34.66 39.40 32.88
C GLU A 874 -34.34 39.34 34.37
N ILE A 875 -34.31 40.49 35.04
CA ILE A 875 -33.99 40.57 36.46
C ILE A 875 -35.10 41.31 37.20
N ARG A 876 -35.69 40.63 38.18
CA ARG A 876 -36.67 41.21 39.09
C ARG A 876 -35.96 42.06 40.15
N PHE A 877 -36.36 43.32 40.27
CA PHE A 877 -35.87 44.26 41.28
C PHE A 877 -36.98 44.61 42.28
N ASP A 878 -36.64 44.55 43.55
CA ASP A 878 -37.56 44.84 44.66
C ASP A 878 -37.12 46.08 45.43
N GLY A 879 -37.93 47.12 45.34
CA GLY A 879 -37.68 48.43 45.93
C GLY A 879 -38.39 48.67 47.27
N ARG A 880 -38.90 47.64 47.96
CA ARG A 880 -39.67 47.81 49.23
C ARG A 880 -38.96 48.69 50.27
N ASN A 881 -37.63 48.56 50.36
CA ASN A 881 -36.79 49.28 51.31
C ASN A 881 -36.33 50.67 50.82
N LEU A 882 -36.77 51.10 49.64
CA LEU A 882 -36.46 52.41 49.08
C LEU A 882 -37.65 53.37 49.27
N ALA A 883 -37.39 54.67 49.41
CA ALA A 883 -38.44 55.69 49.49
C ALA A 883 -39.07 55.95 48.10
N SER A 884 -40.31 56.44 48.04
CA SER A 884 -40.92 56.91 46.79
C SER A 884 -40.04 57.99 46.15
N GLY A 885 -39.80 57.90 44.84
CA GLY A 885 -38.91 58.84 44.16
C GLY A 885 -38.27 58.30 42.90
N VAL A 886 -37.35 59.09 42.35
CA VAL A 886 -36.62 58.79 41.11
C VAL A 886 -35.27 58.15 41.42
N TYR A 887 -34.98 57.04 40.76
CA TYR A 887 -33.72 56.30 40.84
C TYR A 887 -33.14 56.09 39.44
N LEU A 888 -31.83 55.87 39.37
CA LEU A 888 -31.12 55.50 38.14
C LEU A 888 -30.58 54.09 38.28
N TYR A 889 -30.62 53.29 37.22
CA TYR A 889 -29.93 52.00 37.16
C TYR A 889 -28.96 51.96 36.00
N ARG A 890 -27.77 51.43 36.27
CA ARG A 890 -26.66 51.34 35.31
C ARG A 890 -26.29 49.88 35.09
N LEU A 891 -26.27 49.47 33.83
CA LEU A 891 -25.74 48.19 33.38
C LEU A 891 -24.36 48.41 32.76
N LYS A 892 -23.34 47.70 33.25
CA LYS A 892 -22.00 47.62 32.65
C LYS A 892 -21.72 46.19 32.23
N ALA A 893 -21.36 46.00 30.96
CA ALA A 893 -21.00 44.71 30.38
C ALA A 893 -19.67 44.86 29.63
N GLY A 894 -18.55 44.53 30.30
CA GLY A 894 -17.21 44.83 29.80
C GLY A 894 -16.97 46.35 29.65
N HIS A 895 -16.71 46.80 28.42
CA HIS A 895 -16.51 48.23 28.09
C HIS A 895 -17.81 48.98 27.77
N ARG A 896 -18.96 48.29 27.66
CA ARG A 896 -20.24 48.93 27.33
C ARG A 896 -20.98 49.32 28.62
N VAL A 897 -21.56 50.51 28.64
CA VAL A 897 -22.34 51.03 29.77
C VAL A 897 -23.65 51.63 29.25
N ALA A 898 -24.77 51.33 29.90
CA ALA A 898 -26.05 51.98 29.68
C ALA A 898 -26.71 52.36 31.01
N VAL A 899 -27.44 53.47 31.02
CA VAL A 899 -28.14 53.99 32.20
C VAL A 899 -29.60 54.27 31.84
N ARG A 900 -30.52 53.98 32.76
CA ARG A 900 -31.95 54.25 32.63
C ARG A 900 -32.51 54.74 33.97
N LYS A 901 -33.68 55.38 33.93
CA LYS A 901 -34.38 55.96 35.09
C LYS A 901 -35.53 55.06 35.49
N MET A 902 -35.73 54.82 36.79
CA MET A 902 -36.93 54.16 37.34
C MET A 902 -37.59 55.07 38.38
N VAL A 903 -38.90 54.92 38.58
CA VAL A 903 -39.71 55.69 39.53
C VAL A 903 -40.42 54.72 40.45
N ILE A 904 -40.20 54.87 41.76
CA ILE A 904 -40.88 54.09 42.80
C ILE A 904 -42.05 54.92 43.31
N LEU A 905 -43.24 54.33 43.32
CA LEU A 905 -44.42 54.85 44.01
C LEU A 905 -44.76 53.88 45.14
N LYS A 906 -44.96 54.37 46.35
CA LYS A 906 -45.49 53.59 47.47
C LYS A 906 -46.99 53.80 47.60
#